data_AF-A0A7S1Y3P7-F1
#
_entry.id   AF-A0A7S1Y3P7-F1
#
_cell.length_a   1.000
_cell.length_b   1.000
_cell.length_c   1.000
_cell.angle_alpha   90.00
_cell.angle_beta   90.00
_cell.angle_gamma   90.00
#
_symmetry.space_group_name_H-M   'P 1'
#
loop_
_entity.id
_entity.type
_entity.pdbx_description
1 polymer ?
#
loop_
_entity_poly.entity_id
_entity_poly.type
_entity_poly.pdbx_seq_one_letter_code
_entity_poly.pdbx_strand_id
1 'polypeptide(L)'
;GKGLKEVATVMEDYTEYDGVPNVGNSKSLNLLLRQQLAFDGALVTDYEEIRNLANWHHTVASTEDAVIRAIQEGSVDMSMIPYDVEGFRDGISKGIQDSVFTMDRIDTSVKRVLQLKEDLGMMDEQLTMDDPKIGLVGNDDDRGQALHAIRQSIILAENKDSVLPIPTELPKKVHITGPTADALRYQSGGWTWQWQGTVDEKWFSYGTTVLSAAKSVFDFDVTSSCGVAITGEDCVDDFEVPTGVVDKLEKFVGIGGNADSQSIDRAVSKATGSDYVIVCVGEENYAEKPGDIQSLALPLGQVALVQALGATKAKVILVYFGGRPRLLDQMVDHVDAVLLAFLPGPDAGLAVMEIITGDVNPSAKLPITYPKFEDRSGVPYFHAVSDQCTAGDGILPHYQYTPCAVQWPFGHGLSYTSFEYSNLRLSSTELAYSADGQTREHLLRSKGETTIKVSVDVKNTGDIEGIETVLFYTFDESRWVTPEYKRLRGYERLFLKAGETQKAELTLDKDTIRYIGPDDDSHSIVQDGMKFLVGVGAHQDCRVNPDSDLCSDVVTVVAGESYIGACEAACDLWKESGCAESIQLSDSHCWSSCASASEKNGWGWSYVSCIEDALSSNAGADRCALVRMNCRTVFGPGTPAVTAFDPAATSTSLFIGLVASLIIGFGIRGDLFRCWSKWFAQEPEVEFIAVETEIE
;
A
#
# COMPACT_ATOMS: atom_id res chain seq x y z
N GLY A 1 -20.43 2.02 3.98
CA GLY A 1 -19.36 1.60 4.89
C GLY A 1 -19.80 0.43 5.74
N LYS A 2 -19.33 -0.79 5.44
CA LYS A 2 -19.44 -1.97 6.33
C LYS A 2 -18.09 -2.36 6.96
N GLY A 3 -16.98 -1.74 6.54
CA GLY A 3 -15.62 -2.27 6.72
C GLY A 3 -15.13 -2.43 8.15
N LEU A 4 -15.51 -1.55 9.09
CA LEU A 4 -15.08 -1.67 10.49
C LEU A 4 -16.17 -2.19 11.46
N LYS A 5 -17.39 -2.45 10.98
CA LYS A 5 -18.48 -2.90 11.87
C LYS A 5 -18.25 -4.29 12.46
N GLU A 6 -17.38 -5.08 11.83
CA GLU A 6 -17.00 -6.44 12.26
C GLU A 6 -15.63 -6.47 12.94
N VAL A 7 -14.96 -5.31 13.07
CA VAL A 7 -13.66 -5.20 13.74
C VAL A 7 -13.89 -4.88 15.21
N ALA A 8 -13.42 -5.76 16.11
CA ALA A 8 -13.61 -5.58 17.56
C ALA A 8 -12.65 -4.55 18.17
N THR A 9 -11.41 -4.52 17.68
CA THR A 9 -10.36 -3.62 18.16
C THR A 9 -9.53 -3.04 17.02
N VAL A 10 -9.00 -1.84 17.26
CA VAL A 10 -7.98 -1.23 16.42
C VAL A 10 -6.82 -0.79 17.32
N MET A 11 -5.61 -0.80 16.77
CA MET A 11 -4.42 -0.30 17.44
C MET A 11 -3.98 0.98 16.73
N GLU A 12 -3.68 2.01 17.50
CA GLU A 12 -3.09 3.25 17.01
C GLU A 12 -1.56 3.09 16.79
N ASP A 13 -0.94 3.89 15.93
CA ASP A 13 0.44 3.70 15.44
C ASP A 13 1.42 4.80 15.90
N TYR A 14 2.71 4.49 15.95
CA TYR A 14 3.78 5.42 16.35
C TYR A 14 3.98 6.70 15.50
N THR A 15 3.26 6.86 14.38
CA THR A 15 3.59 7.91 13.42
C THR A 15 2.98 9.26 13.78
N GLU A 16 3.48 10.30 13.13
CA GLU A 16 2.86 11.63 13.16
C GLU A 16 2.42 12.05 11.76
N TYR A 17 1.30 12.75 11.69
CA TYR A 17 0.80 13.36 10.47
C TYR A 17 0.87 14.87 10.60
N ASP A 18 1.63 15.51 9.70
CA ASP A 18 1.87 16.96 9.68
C ASP A 18 2.33 17.52 11.05
N GLY A 19 3.24 16.80 11.71
CA GLY A 19 3.79 17.14 13.03
C GLY A 19 2.87 16.84 14.22
N VAL A 20 1.74 16.15 14.00
CA VAL A 20 0.80 15.74 15.07
C VAL A 20 0.88 14.22 15.27
N PRO A 21 1.45 13.75 16.40
CA PRO A 21 1.51 12.32 16.73
C PRO A 21 0.11 11.70 16.81
N ASN A 22 -0.06 10.50 16.27
CA ASN A 22 -1.38 9.94 16.02
C ASN A 22 -2.18 9.68 17.31
N VAL A 23 -1.52 9.30 18.40
CA VAL A 23 -2.14 9.03 19.72
C VAL A 23 -2.85 10.25 20.31
N GLY A 24 -2.45 11.45 19.88
CA GLY A 24 -3.07 12.73 20.21
C GLY A 24 -3.77 13.41 19.03
N ASN A 25 -4.02 12.70 17.92
CA ASN A 25 -4.55 13.30 16.70
C ASN A 25 -6.06 13.15 16.60
N SER A 26 -6.79 14.26 16.83
CA SER A 26 -8.26 14.27 16.75
C SER A 26 -8.80 14.02 15.34
N LYS A 27 -8.08 14.42 14.28
CA LYS A 27 -8.51 14.15 12.90
C LYS A 27 -8.51 12.65 12.61
N SER A 28 -7.45 11.94 12.99
CA SER A 28 -7.35 10.49 12.79
C SER A 28 -8.27 9.71 13.73
N LEU A 29 -8.16 9.96 15.03
CA LEU A 29 -8.77 9.10 16.03
C LEU A 29 -10.21 9.44 16.34
N ASN A 30 -10.66 10.69 16.16
CA ASN A 30 -12.05 11.08 16.41
C ASN A 30 -12.82 11.26 15.11
N LEU A 31 -12.36 12.13 14.21
CA LEU A 31 -13.08 12.41 12.96
C LEU A 31 -13.10 11.19 12.03
N LEU A 32 -11.93 10.70 11.62
CA LEU A 32 -11.85 9.56 10.70
C LEU A 32 -12.35 8.26 11.34
N LEU A 33 -11.74 7.83 12.45
CA LEU A 33 -12.06 6.54 13.05
C LEU A 33 -13.48 6.48 13.66
N ARG A 34 -13.83 7.41 14.55
CA ARG A 34 -15.12 7.33 15.29
C ARG A 34 -16.30 7.84 14.48
N GLN A 35 -16.14 8.95 13.76
CA GLN A 35 -17.28 9.57 13.07
C GLN A 35 -17.46 9.03 11.66
N GLN A 36 -16.42 9.07 10.82
CA GLN A 36 -16.55 8.74 9.39
C GLN A 36 -16.57 7.24 9.14
N LEU A 37 -15.69 6.48 9.79
CA LEU A 37 -15.68 5.02 9.72
C LEU A 37 -16.69 4.38 10.67
N ALA A 38 -17.28 5.16 11.58
CA ALA A 38 -18.27 4.73 12.57
C ALA A 38 -17.78 3.53 13.41
N PHE A 39 -16.53 3.59 13.89
CA PHE A 39 -15.94 2.52 14.69
C PHE A 39 -16.35 2.62 16.17
N ASP A 40 -17.13 1.62 16.59
CA ASP A 40 -17.66 1.53 17.95
C ASP A 40 -16.87 0.57 18.86
N GLY A 41 -15.89 -0.16 18.32
CA GLY A 41 -15.05 -1.08 19.08
C GLY A 41 -14.02 -0.38 19.98
N ALA A 42 -13.15 -1.17 20.62
CA ALA A 42 -12.14 -0.63 21.54
C ALA A 42 -10.85 -0.22 20.80
N LEU A 43 -10.38 1.00 21.04
CA LEU A 43 -9.09 1.49 20.57
C LEU A 43 -8.02 1.30 21.65
N VAL A 44 -6.96 0.58 21.32
CA VAL A 44 -5.77 0.43 22.16
C VAL A 44 -4.59 1.19 21.53
N THR A 45 -3.71 1.78 22.33
CA THR A 45 -2.46 2.36 21.81
C THR A 45 -1.47 1.27 21.43
N ASP A 46 -0.50 1.59 20.58
CA ASP A 46 0.72 0.79 20.52
C ASP A 46 1.50 0.89 21.85
N TYR A 47 2.57 0.10 21.97
CA TYR A 47 3.37 -0.05 23.16
C TYR A 47 3.99 1.28 23.60
N GLU A 48 3.65 1.72 24.82
CA GLU A 48 4.16 2.92 25.49
C GLU A 48 3.75 4.26 24.85
N GLU A 49 2.83 4.25 23.88
CA GLU A 49 2.72 5.38 22.94
C GLU A 49 2.23 6.70 23.55
N ILE A 50 1.35 6.65 24.56
CA ILE A 50 0.99 7.89 25.29
C ILE A 50 2.25 8.56 25.86
N ARG A 51 3.17 7.80 26.45
CA ARG A 51 4.38 8.36 27.06
C ARG A 51 5.34 8.93 26.01
N ASN A 52 5.30 8.41 24.78
CA ASN A 52 6.11 8.92 23.67
C ASN A 52 5.73 10.34 23.25
N LEU A 53 4.50 10.81 23.51
CA LEU A 53 4.15 12.23 23.34
C LEU A 53 5.13 13.17 24.07
N ALA A 54 5.59 12.79 25.26
CA ALA A 54 6.54 13.56 26.06
C ALA A 54 8.01 13.22 25.72
N ASN A 55 8.32 11.93 25.61
CA ASN A 55 9.71 11.46 25.59
C ASN A 55 10.32 11.30 24.21
N TRP A 56 9.50 11.09 23.18
CA TRP A 56 9.97 10.87 21.82
C TRP A 56 9.53 12.01 20.89
N HIS A 57 8.24 12.32 20.86
CA HIS A 57 7.69 13.41 20.03
C HIS A 57 7.91 14.79 20.66
N HIS A 58 8.17 14.88 21.97
CA HIS A 58 8.42 16.14 22.69
C HIS A 58 7.32 17.20 22.49
N THR A 59 6.06 16.76 22.40
CA THR A 59 4.90 17.63 22.15
C THR A 59 4.21 18.11 23.43
N VAL A 60 4.59 17.54 24.58
CA VAL A 60 4.07 17.88 25.91
C VAL A 60 5.19 17.78 26.95
N ALA A 61 5.00 18.42 28.11
CA ALA A 61 6.06 18.59 29.09
C ALA A 61 6.25 17.41 30.06
N SER A 62 5.23 16.57 30.26
CA SER A 62 5.27 15.44 31.19
C SER A 62 4.38 14.27 30.76
N THR A 63 4.51 13.12 31.43
CA THR A 63 3.63 11.96 31.23
C THR A 63 2.17 12.29 31.55
N GLU A 64 1.89 13.09 32.58
CA GLU A 64 0.53 13.49 32.92
C GLU A 64 -0.09 14.36 31.83
N ASP A 65 0.68 15.32 31.27
CA ASP A 65 0.22 16.14 30.15
C ASP A 65 0.00 15.30 28.88
N ALA A 66 0.83 14.28 28.66
CA ALA A 66 0.65 13.31 27.57
C ALA A 66 -0.66 12.52 27.70
N VAL A 67 -0.95 12.03 28.90
CA VAL A 67 -2.22 11.32 29.18
C VAL A 67 -3.39 12.24 28.95
N ILE A 68 -3.31 13.48 29.46
CA ILE A 68 -4.38 14.46 29.28
C ILE A 68 -4.64 14.70 27.79
N ARG A 69 -3.58 14.94 27.01
CA ARG A 69 -3.69 15.16 25.56
C ARG A 69 -4.30 13.96 24.84
N ALA A 70 -3.80 12.74 25.07
CA ALA A 70 -4.29 11.54 24.40
C ALA A 70 -5.79 11.26 24.66
N ILE A 71 -6.28 11.58 25.88
CA ILE A 71 -7.67 11.36 26.26
C ILE A 71 -8.59 12.50 25.79
N GLN A 72 -8.09 13.74 25.82
CA GLN A 72 -8.84 14.93 25.42
C GLN A 72 -8.94 15.07 23.89
N GLU A 73 -7.81 14.96 23.19
CA GLU A 73 -7.72 15.18 21.75
C GLU A 73 -7.93 13.89 20.96
N GLY A 74 -7.51 12.75 21.50
CA GLY A 74 -7.65 11.41 20.91
C GLY A 74 -8.94 10.68 21.33
N SER A 75 -9.06 9.41 20.93
CA SER A 75 -10.22 8.56 21.26
C SER A 75 -9.83 7.23 21.91
N VAL A 76 -8.63 7.17 22.48
CA VAL A 76 -8.05 5.98 23.12
C VAL A 76 -8.97 5.45 24.21
N ASP A 77 -9.17 4.13 24.24
CA ASP A 77 -9.95 3.44 25.26
C ASP A 77 -9.07 2.64 26.22
N MET A 78 -7.96 2.10 25.71
CA MET A 78 -7.01 1.31 26.49
C MET A 78 -5.59 1.78 26.19
N SER A 79 -4.84 2.07 27.25
CA SER A 79 -3.43 2.45 27.12
C SER A 79 -2.55 1.22 27.32
N MET A 80 -1.70 0.89 26.34
CA MET A 80 -0.71 -0.16 26.45
C MET A 80 0.54 0.39 27.16
N ILE A 81 0.42 0.70 28.45
CA ILE A 81 1.52 1.19 29.27
C ILE A 81 2.21 0.04 30.01
N PRO A 82 3.48 -0.24 29.70
CA PRO A 82 4.21 -1.35 30.31
C PRO A 82 4.81 -1.02 31.69
N TYR A 83 5.10 0.25 31.99
CA TYR A 83 5.99 0.60 33.10
C TYR A 83 5.48 1.69 34.06
N ASP A 84 4.58 2.59 33.64
CA ASP A 84 4.21 3.79 34.42
C ASP A 84 2.69 3.91 34.62
N VAL A 85 2.13 2.98 35.39
CA VAL A 85 0.70 2.97 35.73
C VAL A 85 0.32 4.16 36.63
N GLU A 86 1.24 4.63 37.48
CA GLU A 86 1.01 5.75 38.37
C GLU A 86 0.89 7.06 37.58
N GLY A 87 1.81 7.35 36.67
CA GLY A 87 1.74 8.52 35.79
C GLY A 87 0.48 8.54 34.93
N PHE A 88 0.03 7.39 34.42
CA PHE A 88 -1.25 7.28 33.72
C PHE A 88 -2.43 7.65 34.62
N ARG A 89 -2.54 7.03 35.80
CA ARG A 89 -3.61 7.30 36.76
C ARG A 89 -3.64 8.77 37.19
N ASP A 90 -2.47 9.34 37.43
CA ASP A 90 -2.33 10.71 37.93
C ASP A 90 -2.68 11.71 36.83
N GLY A 91 -2.31 11.44 35.57
CA GLY A 91 -2.76 12.19 34.40
C GLY A 91 -4.28 12.18 34.22
N ILE A 92 -4.93 11.01 34.32
CA ILE A 92 -6.40 10.90 34.29
C ILE A 92 -7.03 11.73 35.42
N SER A 93 -6.53 11.58 36.65
CA SER A 93 -7.04 12.27 37.84
C SER A 93 -6.90 13.78 37.70
N LYS A 94 -5.75 14.25 37.21
CA LYS A 94 -5.47 15.66 36.94
C LYS A 94 -6.41 16.22 35.87
N GLY A 95 -6.59 15.53 34.75
CA GLY A 95 -7.48 15.96 33.67
C GLY A 95 -8.93 16.14 34.12
N ILE A 96 -9.43 15.28 35.03
CA ILE A 96 -10.76 15.43 35.62
C ILE A 96 -10.81 16.60 36.62
N GLN A 97 -9.82 16.71 37.52
CA GLN A 97 -9.76 17.78 38.53
C GLN A 97 -9.68 19.17 37.89
N ASP A 98 -8.86 19.29 36.85
CA ASP A 98 -8.67 20.52 36.08
C ASP A 98 -9.83 20.76 35.07
N SER A 99 -10.83 19.86 35.03
CA SER A 99 -11.99 19.94 34.13
C SER A 99 -11.64 19.97 32.64
N VAL A 100 -10.52 19.35 32.27
CA VAL A 100 -10.06 19.21 30.88
C VAL A 100 -10.92 18.20 30.11
N PHE A 101 -11.37 17.12 30.77
CA PHE A 101 -12.39 16.20 30.29
C PHE A 101 -13.28 15.70 31.42
N THR A 102 -14.46 15.20 31.05
CA THR A 102 -15.50 14.78 31.99
C THR A 102 -15.41 13.29 32.34
N MET A 103 -16.08 12.90 33.43
CA MET A 103 -16.29 11.48 33.75
C MET A 103 -16.98 10.72 32.60
N ASP A 104 -17.91 11.35 31.89
CA ASP A 104 -18.57 10.74 30.72
C ASP A 104 -17.58 10.27 29.63
N ARG A 105 -16.45 10.97 29.44
CA ARG A 105 -15.41 10.56 28.49
C ARG A 105 -14.74 9.27 28.94
N ILE A 106 -14.50 9.13 30.24
CA ILE A 106 -13.93 7.91 30.86
C ILE A 106 -14.94 6.77 30.82
N ASP A 107 -16.20 7.04 31.18
CA ASP A 107 -17.29 6.06 31.14
C ASP A 107 -17.48 5.50 29.73
N THR A 108 -17.29 6.34 28.70
CA THR A 108 -17.33 5.90 27.29
C THR A 108 -16.24 4.86 26.98
N SER A 109 -14.98 5.14 27.36
CA SER A 109 -13.87 4.19 27.17
C SER A 109 -14.08 2.91 27.98
N VAL A 110 -14.46 3.04 29.25
CA VAL A 110 -14.73 1.91 30.14
C VAL A 110 -15.84 1.04 29.59
N LYS A 111 -16.93 1.65 29.09
CA LYS A 111 -18.04 0.92 28.46
C LYS A 111 -17.56 0.10 27.26
N ARG A 112 -16.74 0.64 26.37
CA ARG A 112 -16.19 -0.12 25.22
C ARG A 112 -15.33 -1.29 25.64
N VAL A 113 -14.46 -1.10 26.64
CA VAL A 113 -13.61 -2.17 27.18
C VAL A 113 -14.45 -3.24 27.88
N LEU A 114 -15.47 -2.85 28.65
CA LEU A 114 -16.38 -3.79 29.30
C LEU A 114 -17.26 -4.52 28.29
N GLN A 115 -17.76 -3.84 27.26
CA GLN A 115 -18.52 -4.46 26.17
C GLN A 115 -17.65 -5.49 25.45
N LEU A 116 -16.39 -5.18 25.13
CA LEU A 116 -15.47 -6.15 24.55
C LEU A 116 -15.29 -7.38 25.44
N LYS A 117 -15.15 -7.20 26.76
CA LYS A 117 -15.07 -8.31 27.71
C LYS A 117 -16.35 -9.14 27.77
N GLU A 118 -17.51 -8.49 27.71
CA GLU A 118 -18.82 -9.16 27.65
C GLU A 118 -18.99 -9.94 26.35
N ASP A 119 -18.66 -9.35 25.20
CA ASP A 119 -18.74 -9.98 23.87
C ASP A 119 -17.82 -11.21 23.77
N LEU A 120 -16.68 -11.19 24.47
CA LEU A 120 -15.76 -12.31 24.59
C LEU A 120 -16.20 -13.36 25.63
N GLY A 121 -17.31 -13.15 26.34
CA GLY A 121 -17.81 -14.05 27.40
C GLY A 121 -16.99 -14.03 28.70
N MET A 122 -16.03 -13.10 28.84
CA MET A 122 -15.11 -13.04 29.99
C MET A 122 -15.80 -12.66 31.31
N MET A 123 -17.05 -12.18 31.25
CA MET A 123 -17.84 -11.82 32.43
C MET A 123 -18.56 -13.03 33.03
N ASP A 124 -18.83 -14.06 32.22
CA ASP A 124 -19.64 -15.23 32.59
C ASP A 124 -18.81 -16.52 32.71
N GLU A 125 -17.75 -16.68 31.92
CA GLU A 125 -16.90 -17.88 31.90
C GLU A 125 -15.63 -17.71 32.75
N GLN A 126 -15.34 -18.73 33.58
CA GLN A 126 -13.99 -18.89 34.14
C GLN A 126 -13.10 -19.51 33.06
N LEU A 127 -12.23 -18.71 32.45
CA LEU A 127 -11.16 -19.20 31.60
C LEU A 127 -10.30 -20.19 32.39
N THR A 128 -10.18 -21.42 31.91
CA THR A 128 -9.42 -22.50 32.56
C THR A 128 -8.41 -23.12 31.60
N MET A 129 -7.26 -23.54 32.15
CA MET A 129 -6.25 -24.30 31.40
C MET A 129 -6.67 -25.75 31.13
N ASP A 130 -7.80 -26.19 31.69
CA ASP A 130 -8.37 -27.53 31.44
C ASP A 130 -9.29 -27.56 30.21
N ASP A 131 -9.43 -26.46 29.46
CA ASP A 131 -10.25 -26.43 28.25
C ASP A 131 -9.67 -27.41 27.20
N PRO A 132 -10.43 -28.40 26.73
CA PRO A 132 -9.97 -29.37 25.74
C PRO A 132 -9.50 -28.71 24.43
N LYS A 133 -9.95 -27.50 24.11
CA LYS A 133 -9.49 -26.73 22.94
C LYS A 133 -8.01 -26.37 23.01
N ILE A 134 -7.42 -26.25 24.21
CA ILE A 134 -5.98 -26.00 24.35
C ILE A 134 -5.17 -27.16 23.75
N GLY A 135 -5.68 -28.39 23.86
CA GLY A 135 -5.08 -29.57 23.23
C GLY A 135 -5.17 -29.60 21.70
N LEU A 136 -5.93 -28.68 21.08
CA LEU A 136 -6.03 -28.57 19.62
C LEU A 136 -4.94 -27.66 19.02
N VAL A 137 -4.26 -26.84 19.82
CA VAL A 137 -3.27 -25.88 19.32
C VAL A 137 -2.15 -26.60 18.56
N GLY A 138 -2.01 -26.30 17.27
CA GLY A 138 -0.97 -26.87 16.42
C GLY A 138 -1.23 -28.32 16.01
N ASN A 139 -2.49 -28.76 16.04
CA ASN A 139 -2.91 -30.06 15.53
C ASN A 139 -2.72 -30.17 14.00
N ASP A 140 -2.96 -31.36 13.46
CA ASP A 140 -2.76 -31.63 12.02
C ASP A 140 -3.71 -30.83 11.11
N ASP A 141 -4.90 -30.45 11.60
CA ASP A 141 -5.85 -29.64 10.84
C ASP A 141 -5.34 -28.18 10.69
N ASP A 142 -4.89 -27.56 11.79
CA ASP A 142 -4.28 -26.23 11.81
C ASP A 142 -3.05 -26.20 10.89
N ARG A 143 -2.19 -27.22 11.01
CA ARG A 143 -1.00 -27.36 10.17
C ARG A 143 -1.34 -27.58 8.71
N GLY A 144 -2.39 -28.37 8.42
CA GLY A 144 -2.90 -28.57 7.06
C GLY A 144 -3.41 -27.29 6.43
N GLN A 145 -4.12 -26.45 7.21
CA GLN A 145 -4.58 -25.13 6.75
C GLN A 145 -3.41 -24.17 6.53
N ALA A 146 -2.44 -24.13 7.45
CA ALA A 146 -1.23 -23.31 7.30
C ALA A 146 -0.46 -23.70 6.04
N LEU A 147 -0.19 -25.00 5.83
CA LEU A 147 0.49 -25.49 4.63
C LEU A 147 -0.30 -25.18 3.35
N HIS A 148 -1.63 -25.29 3.37
CA HIS A 148 -2.46 -24.86 2.24
C HIS A 148 -2.27 -23.37 1.92
N ALA A 149 -2.25 -22.50 2.94
CA ALA A 149 -1.98 -21.08 2.75
C ALA A 149 -0.57 -20.83 2.19
N ILE A 150 0.46 -21.54 2.69
CA ILE A 150 1.83 -21.43 2.19
C ILE A 150 1.93 -21.76 0.70
N ARG A 151 1.32 -22.88 0.27
CA ARG A 151 1.27 -23.30 -1.15
C ARG A 151 0.64 -22.25 -2.08
N GLN A 152 -0.23 -21.40 -1.55
CA GLN A 152 -0.90 -20.33 -2.29
C GLN A 152 -0.18 -18.97 -2.17
N SER A 153 0.93 -18.90 -1.44
CA SER A 153 1.64 -17.65 -1.10
C SER A 153 3.03 -17.52 -1.73
N ILE A 154 3.64 -18.61 -2.20
CA ILE A 154 4.96 -18.59 -2.86
C ILE A 154 4.80 -18.17 -4.33
N ILE A 155 5.46 -17.08 -4.73
CA ILE A 155 5.38 -16.54 -6.09
C ILE A 155 6.47 -17.17 -6.97
N LEU A 156 6.09 -17.76 -8.10
CA LEU A 156 7.00 -18.03 -9.21
C LEU A 156 7.18 -16.74 -10.02
N ALA A 157 8.31 -16.05 -9.84
CA ALA A 157 8.57 -14.77 -10.48
C ALA A 157 9.24 -14.94 -11.85
N GLU A 158 10.12 -15.93 -12.00
CA GLU A 158 10.73 -16.28 -13.28
C GLU A 158 10.85 -17.79 -13.47
N ASN A 159 10.69 -18.24 -14.71
CA ASN A 159 10.84 -19.63 -15.13
C ASN A 159 11.31 -19.68 -16.60
N LYS A 160 12.60 -19.45 -16.83
CA LYS A 160 13.21 -19.41 -18.16
C LYS A 160 13.23 -20.82 -18.75
N ASP A 161 12.92 -20.91 -20.05
CA ASP A 161 12.89 -22.17 -20.81
C ASP A 161 12.09 -23.30 -20.15
N SER A 162 11.09 -22.95 -19.31
CA SER A 162 10.29 -23.91 -18.54
C SER A 162 11.16 -24.90 -17.73
N VAL A 163 12.20 -24.39 -17.07
CA VAL A 163 13.12 -25.20 -16.24
C VAL A 163 12.42 -25.87 -15.06
N LEU A 164 11.37 -25.23 -14.53
CA LEU A 164 10.45 -25.79 -13.55
C LEU A 164 9.11 -26.19 -14.20
N PRO A 165 8.46 -27.26 -13.72
CA PRO A 165 8.88 -28.12 -12.61
C PRO A 165 10.03 -29.09 -12.97
N ILE A 166 10.81 -29.50 -11.98
CA ILE A 166 11.86 -30.53 -12.11
C ILE A 166 11.17 -31.91 -12.20
N PRO A 167 11.34 -32.66 -13.32
CA PRO A 167 10.80 -34.01 -13.42
C PRO A 167 11.45 -34.95 -12.42
N THR A 168 10.65 -35.67 -11.63
CA THR A 168 11.10 -36.60 -10.59
C THR A 168 11.19 -38.05 -11.07
N GLU A 169 10.75 -38.36 -12.30
CA GLU A 169 10.72 -39.73 -12.83
C GLU A 169 12.09 -40.26 -13.27
N LEU A 170 13.08 -39.37 -13.43
CA LEU A 170 14.46 -39.71 -13.78
C LEU A 170 15.40 -39.23 -12.69
N PRO A 171 16.47 -39.99 -12.35
CA PRO A 171 17.46 -39.54 -11.38
C PRO A 171 18.08 -38.21 -11.82
N LYS A 172 17.92 -37.17 -11.00
CA LYS A 172 18.56 -35.86 -11.19
C LYS A 172 19.56 -35.63 -10.07
N LYS A 173 20.71 -35.09 -10.43
CA LYS A 173 21.66 -34.59 -9.43
C LYS A 173 21.27 -33.16 -9.07
N VAL A 174 20.79 -32.97 -7.85
CA VAL A 174 20.37 -31.67 -7.34
C VAL A 174 21.30 -31.25 -6.22
N HIS A 175 21.92 -30.08 -6.36
CA HIS A 175 22.71 -29.46 -5.30
C HIS A 175 21.90 -28.38 -4.60
N ILE A 176 21.80 -28.46 -3.27
CA ILE A 176 21.14 -27.44 -2.44
C ILE A 176 22.21 -26.62 -1.72
N THR A 177 22.09 -25.30 -1.75
CA THR A 177 23.04 -24.38 -1.10
C THR A 177 22.40 -23.06 -0.68
N GLY A 178 23.17 -22.21 -0.01
CA GLY A 178 22.76 -20.89 0.44
C GLY A 178 22.32 -20.85 1.92
N PRO A 179 22.42 -19.66 2.56
CA PRO A 179 22.31 -19.52 4.01
C PRO A 179 20.91 -19.76 4.60
N THR A 180 19.86 -19.77 3.76
CA THR A 180 18.47 -19.97 4.22
C THR A 180 17.92 -21.35 3.88
N ALA A 181 18.72 -22.24 3.30
CA ALA A 181 18.26 -23.55 2.83
C ALA A 181 17.83 -24.50 3.96
N ASP A 182 18.49 -24.42 5.13
CA ASP A 182 18.31 -25.34 6.25
C ASP A 182 18.14 -24.62 7.59
N ALA A 183 17.29 -23.59 7.63
CA ALA A 183 17.03 -22.80 8.83
C ALA A 183 15.55 -22.39 8.89
N LEU A 184 14.76 -22.99 9.79
CA LEU A 184 13.33 -22.65 9.94
C LEU A 184 13.17 -21.22 10.44
N ARG A 185 14.12 -20.73 11.24
CA ARG A 185 14.09 -19.35 11.76
C ARG A 185 14.11 -18.30 10.66
N TYR A 186 14.91 -18.46 9.61
CA TYR A 186 14.94 -17.50 8.49
C TYR A 186 13.75 -17.69 7.54
N GLN A 187 13.22 -18.91 7.44
CA GLN A 187 12.01 -19.20 6.68
C GLN A 187 10.75 -18.68 7.39
N SER A 188 10.82 -18.38 8.69
CA SER A 188 9.71 -17.89 9.50
C SER A 188 9.79 -16.39 9.85
N GLY A 189 10.98 -15.85 10.10
CA GLY A 189 11.20 -14.42 10.37
C GLY A 189 10.84 -13.96 11.79
N GLY A 190 10.65 -12.65 11.95
CA GLY A 190 10.28 -12.02 13.23
C GLY A 190 8.87 -12.42 13.70
N TRP A 191 8.54 -12.06 14.94
CA TRP A 191 7.26 -12.41 15.58
C TRP A 191 6.94 -13.92 15.63
N THR A 192 7.94 -14.78 15.41
CA THR A 192 7.81 -16.23 15.51
C THR A 192 8.55 -16.72 16.75
N TRP A 193 7.82 -17.26 17.73
CA TRP A 193 8.26 -17.62 19.09
C TRP A 193 8.77 -16.47 19.96
N GLN A 194 9.60 -15.60 19.40
CA GLN A 194 10.21 -14.44 20.04
C GLN A 194 9.99 -13.20 19.17
N TRP A 195 10.09 -12.02 19.78
CA TRP A 195 9.93 -10.73 19.12
C TRP A 195 10.76 -10.61 17.82
N GLN A 196 12.08 -10.75 17.93
CA GLN A 196 12.98 -10.67 16.76
C GLN A 196 12.99 -11.96 15.92
N GLY A 197 12.21 -12.98 16.31
CA GLY A 197 12.37 -14.36 15.82
C GLY A 197 13.34 -15.17 16.69
N THR A 198 13.20 -16.49 16.67
CA THR A 198 14.07 -17.38 17.44
C THR A 198 15.47 -17.48 16.86
N VAL A 199 16.48 -17.53 17.72
CA VAL A 199 17.87 -17.83 17.34
C VAL A 199 18.20 -19.32 17.42
N ASP A 200 17.29 -20.14 17.92
CA ASP A 200 17.52 -21.57 18.17
C ASP A 200 16.38 -22.37 17.51
N GLU A 201 16.75 -23.33 16.67
CA GLU A 201 15.80 -24.15 15.91
C GLU A 201 14.98 -25.07 16.85
N LYS A 202 15.46 -25.34 18.07
CA LYS A 202 14.76 -26.21 19.04
C LYS A 202 13.39 -25.70 19.48
N TRP A 203 13.10 -24.42 19.26
CA TRP A 203 11.79 -23.84 19.57
C TRP A 203 10.71 -24.36 18.61
N PHE A 204 11.11 -24.80 17.42
CA PHE A 204 10.20 -25.46 16.49
C PHE A 204 10.03 -26.93 16.85
N SER A 205 8.83 -27.31 17.28
CA SER A 205 8.46 -28.72 17.51
C SER A 205 8.15 -29.48 16.23
N TYR A 206 7.99 -28.75 15.12
CA TYR A 206 7.76 -29.25 13.76
C TYR A 206 8.27 -28.24 12.74
N GLY A 207 8.43 -28.70 11.51
CA GLY A 207 8.81 -27.86 10.37
C GLY A 207 9.64 -28.66 9.38
N THR A 208 9.64 -28.22 8.13
CA THR A 208 10.41 -28.83 7.05
C THR A 208 11.17 -27.74 6.33
N THR A 209 12.50 -27.76 6.41
CA THR A 209 13.37 -26.84 5.67
C THR A 209 13.44 -27.23 4.20
N VAL A 210 13.87 -26.32 3.33
CA VAL A 210 14.07 -26.63 1.89
C VAL A 210 15.04 -27.80 1.74
N LEU A 211 16.13 -27.83 2.52
CA LEU A 211 17.06 -28.94 2.50
C LEU A 211 16.39 -30.24 2.93
N SER A 212 15.70 -30.28 4.08
CA SER A 212 15.08 -31.52 4.56
C SER A 212 13.95 -32.03 3.65
N ALA A 213 13.22 -31.14 2.98
CA ALA A 213 12.25 -31.50 1.95
C ALA A 213 12.93 -32.04 0.69
N ALA A 214 13.99 -31.39 0.18
CA ALA A 214 14.69 -31.85 -1.01
C ALA A 214 15.28 -33.27 -0.80
N LYS A 215 15.74 -33.52 0.43
CA LYS A 215 16.21 -34.82 0.92
C LYS A 215 15.12 -35.91 0.87
N SER A 216 13.85 -35.60 1.05
CA SER A 216 12.79 -36.62 0.95
C SER A 216 12.36 -36.92 -0.49
N VAL A 217 12.65 -36.02 -1.43
CA VAL A 217 12.20 -36.10 -2.82
C VAL A 217 13.23 -36.72 -3.76
N PHE A 218 14.51 -36.32 -3.65
CA PHE A 218 15.54 -36.73 -4.61
C PHE A 218 16.44 -37.84 -4.06
N ASP A 219 16.73 -38.86 -4.89
CA ASP A 219 17.70 -39.91 -4.58
C ASP A 219 19.12 -39.32 -4.47
N PHE A 220 19.80 -39.63 -3.37
CA PHE A 220 20.95 -38.85 -2.89
C PHE A 220 22.30 -39.14 -3.56
N ASP A 221 22.91 -38.06 -4.07
CA ASP A 221 24.33 -37.73 -3.88
C ASP A 221 24.42 -36.28 -3.34
N VAL A 222 23.68 -35.99 -2.26
CA VAL A 222 23.63 -34.64 -1.67
C VAL A 222 24.85 -34.45 -0.79
N THR A 223 25.84 -33.71 -1.28
CA THR A 223 26.70 -32.94 -0.38
C THR A 223 25.98 -31.67 0.00
N SER A 224 25.30 -31.70 1.14
CA SER A 224 24.84 -30.51 1.84
C SER A 224 26.07 -29.83 2.44
N SER A 225 26.39 -28.63 1.99
CA SER A 225 27.33 -27.75 2.69
C SER A 225 26.50 -26.82 3.58
N CYS A 226 26.59 -27.00 4.90
CA CYS A 226 25.82 -26.20 5.87
C CYS A 226 26.10 -24.70 5.68
N GLY A 227 25.05 -23.90 5.56
CA GLY A 227 25.16 -22.44 5.53
C GLY A 227 24.75 -21.83 6.86
N VAL A 228 25.65 -21.74 7.85
CA VAL A 228 25.50 -20.78 8.97
C VAL A 228 26.87 -20.28 9.43
N ALA A 229 27.04 -18.95 9.41
CA ALA A 229 27.90 -18.22 10.33
C ALA A 229 27.25 -16.87 10.61
N ILE A 230 26.63 -16.74 11.79
CA ILE A 230 26.15 -15.48 12.35
C ILE A 230 26.63 -15.46 13.78
N THR A 231 27.66 -14.65 14.02
CA THR A 231 28.45 -14.60 15.27
C THR A 231 29.16 -15.93 15.56
N GLY A 232 30.45 -15.88 15.91
CA GLY A 232 31.21 -17.10 16.10
C GLY A 232 30.67 -17.90 17.29
N GLU A 233 30.00 -19.01 17.02
CA GLU A 233 30.07 -20.30 17.73
C GLU A 233 29.13 -21.34 17.05
N ASP A 234 29.80 -22.37 16.53
CA ASP A 234 29.43 -23.75 16.21
C ASP A 234 28.10 -24.16 15.55
N CYS A 235 28.25 -24.81 14.39
CA CYS A 235 27.41 -25.93 13.97
C CYS A 235 27.74 -27.13 14.88
N VAL A 236 26.92 -27.39 15.92
CA VAL A 236 27.03 -28.62 16.72
C VAL A 236 25.87 -29.53 16.32
N ASP A 237 26.17 -30.57 15.54
CA ASP A 237 25.38 -31.79 15.57
C ASP A 237 26.01 -32.71 16.61
N ASP A 238 25.34 -32.81 17.76
CA ASP A 238 25.65 -33.75 18.83
C ASP A 238 25.21 -35.15 18.38
N PHE A 239 26.13 -35.91 17.77
CA PHE A 239 26.02 -37.36 17.69
C PHE A 239 27.41 -38.00 17.81
N GLU A 240 27.58 -38.85 18.82
CA GLU A 240 28.80 -39.63 19.06
C GLU A 240 29.14 -40.48 17.83
N VAL A 241 30.09 -40.01 17.00
CA VAL A 241 30.71 -40.81 15.94
C VAL A 241 32.06 -41.35 16.46
N PRO A 242 32.31 -42.66 16.39
CA PRO A 242 33.53 -43.29 16.86
C PRO A 242 34.79 -42.68 16.22
N THR A 243 35.75 -42.37 17.09
CA THR A 243 37.14 -41.96 16.83
C THR A 243 37.71 -42.25 15.43
N GLY A 244 38.02 -41.18 14.70
CA GLY A 244 39.04 -41.18 13.64
C GLY A 244 38.56 -40.60 12.31
N VAL A 245 38.99 -39.36 12.04
CA VAL A 245 38.81 -38.59 10.78
C VAL A 245 37.45 -37.89 10.65
N VAL A 246 37.24 -36.84 11.46
CA VAL A 246 36.33 -35.74 11.12
C VAL A 246 37.14 -34.45 11.22
N ASP A 247 37.84 -34.11 10.14
CA ASP A 247 38.54 -32.84 10.02
C ASP A 247 37.51 -31.72 9.82
N LYS A 248 37.39 -30.87 10.85
CA LYS A 248 36.97 -29.45 10.82
C LYS A 248 35.81 -29.08 9.86
N LEU A 249 34.61 -28.92 10.42
CA LEU A 249 33.50 -28.20 9.79
C LEU A 249 33.94 -26.77 9.39
N GLU A 250 33.84 -26.45 8.09
CA GLU A 250 34.42 -25.25 7.44
C GLU A 250 33.45 -24.05 7.43
N LYS A 251 33.97 -22.82 7.34
CA LYS A 251 33.21 -21.56 7.42
C LYS A 251 32.64 -21.15 6.05
N PHE A 252 31.33 -21.26 5.84
CA PHE A 252 30.62 -20.97 4.56
C PHE A 252 30.07 -19.54 4.41
N VAL A 253 29.37 -19.25 3.30
CA VAL A 253 28.63 -17.99 3.08
C VAL A 253 27.51 -17.87 4.11
N GLY A 254 27.70 -17.03 5.13
CA GLY A 254 26.68 -16.75 6.14
C GLY A 254 25.58 -15.80 5.63
N ILE A 255 24.48 -15.65 6.37
CA ILE A 255 23.39 -14.73 5.99
C ILE A 255 23.90 -13.30 5.79
N GLY A 256 24.88 -12.87 6.59
CA GLY A 256 25.51 -11.55 6.49
C GLY A 256 26.45 -11.40 5.29
N GLY A 257 26.57 -12.41 4.42
CA GLY A 257 27.43 -12.40 3.23
C GLY A 257 28.91 -12.62 3.52
N ASN A 258 29.29 -12.97 4.75
CA ASN A 258 30.66 -13.34 5.07
C ASN A 258 30.97 -14.71 4.47
N ALA A 259 31.97 -14.78 3.60
CA ALA A 259 32.45 -16.02 2.99
C ALA A 259 33.94 -15.92 2.70
N ASP A 260 34.70 -17.01 2.86
CA ASP A 260 35.99 -17.14 2.20
C ASP A 260 35.80 -17.59 0.73
N SER A 261 36.78 -17.30 -0.13
CA SER A 261 36.72 -17.68 -1.56
C SER A 261 36.59 -19.19 -1.75
N GLN A 262 37.14 -19.99 -0.83
CA GLN A 262 37.10 -21.45 -0.87
C GLN A 262 35.67 -21.99 -0.74
N SER A 263 34.80 -21.29 -0.01
CA SER A 263 33.40 -21.68 0.17
C SER A 263 32.60 -21.57 -1.13
N ILE A 264 32.80 -20.51 -1.88
CA ILE A 264 32.17 -20.33 -3.19
C ILE A 264 32.74 -21.37 -4.17
N ASP A 265 34.05 -21.57 -4.20
CA ASP A 265 34.70 -22.57 -5.07
C ASP A 265 34.17 -23.99 -4.83
N ARG A 266 33.91 -24.36 -3.56
CA ARG A 266 33.29 -25.65 -3.20
C ARG A 266 31.87 -25.77 -3.73
N ALA A 267 31.03 -24.75 -3.55
CA ALA A 267 29.65 -24.75 -4.05
C ALA A 267 29.63 -24.87 -5.58
N VAL A 268 30.51 -24.14 -6.29
CA VAL A 268 30.67 -24.22 -7.75
C VAL A 268 31.14 -25.61 -8.19
N SER A 269 32.08 -26.23 -7.47
CA SER A 269 32.56 -27.58 -7.75
C SER A 269 31.43 -28.61 -7.67
N LYS A 270 30.56 -28.51 -6.66
CA LYS A 270 29.37 -29.37 -6.52
C LYS A 270 28.31 -29.09 -7.57
N ALA A 271 28.04 -27.82 -7.87
CA ALA A 271 27.14 -27.41 -8.93
C ALA A 271 27.58 -27.95 -10.30
N THR A 272 28.88 -27.97 -10.60
CA THR A 272 29.41 -28.50 -11.88
C THR A 272 29.09 -29.98 -12.10
N GLY A 273 28.93 -30.76 -11.02
CA GLY A 273 28.53 -32.16 -11.08
C GLY A 273 27.02 -32.40 -11.04
N SER A 274 26.21 -31.34 -11.01
CA SER A 274 24.75 -31.38 -10.80
C SER A 274 23.98 -30.97 -12.04
N ASP A 275 22.77 -31.49 -12.20
CA ASP A 275 21.83 -31.07 -13.23
C ASP A 275 21.12 -29.77 -12.82
N TYR A 276 20.77 -29.66 -11.53
CA TYR A 276 20.09 -28.51 -10.95
C TYR A 276 20.82 -28.03 -9.69
N VAL A 277 20.73 -26.73 -9.43
CA VAL A 277 21.13 -26.09 -8.19
C VAL A 277 19.93 -25.33 -7.63
N ILE A 278 19.57 -25.61 -6.38
CA ILE A 278 18.62 -24.79 -5.62
C ILE A 278 19.43 -23.96 -4.64
N VAL A 279 19.44 -22.64 -4.84
CA VAL A 279 20.17 -21.69 -4.00
C VAL A 279 19.19 -20.83 -3.20
N CYS A 280 19.20 -21.00 -1.88
CA CYS A 280 18.34 -20.27 -0.97
C CYS A 280 19.09 -19.07 -0.38
N VAL A 281 18.65 -17.86 -0.73
CA VAL A 281 19.21 -16.59 -0.26
C VAL A 281 18.18 -15.85 0.59
N GLY A 282 18.60 -14.81 1.29
CA GLY A 282 17.67 -14.09 2.12
C GLY A 282 18.22 -13.13 3.15
N GLU A 283 17.38 -12.84 4.12
CA GLU A 283 17.67 -11.99 5.28
C GLU A 283 17.69 -12.82 6.58
N GLU A 284 18.27 -12.22 7.62
CA GLU A 284 18.10 -12.71 9.00
C GLU A 284 16.67 -12.40 9.49
N ASN A 285 16.25 -13.08 10.57
CA ASN A 285 15.03 -12.72 11.29
C ASN A 285 15.20 -11.36 12.01
N TYR A 286 14.18 -10.51 11.89
CA TYR A 286 14.08 -9.22 12.55
C TYR A 286 12.61 -8.87 12.74
N ALA A 287 12.32 -7.96 13.65
CA ALA A 287 11.02 -7.32 13.77
C ALA A 287 11.21 -5.82 14.04
N GLU A 288 10.33 -5.01 13.47
CA GLU A 288 10.22 -3.57 13.75
C GLU A 288 11.52 -2.77 13.56
N LYS A 289 11.77 -1.78 14.42
CA LYS A 289 12.84 -0.79 14.31
C LYS A 289 14.26 -1.39 14.24
N PRO A 290 14.62 -2.43 15.01
CA PRO A 290 15.91 -3.11 14.85
C PRO A 290 16.13 -3.69 13.44
N GLY A 291 15.05 -3.95 12.70
CA GLY A 291 15.10 -4.37 11.31
C GLY A 291 15.34 -3.24 10.32
N ASP A 292 15.43 -1.97 10.71
CA ASP A 292 15.72 -0.89 9.75
C ASP A 292 17.09 -1.09 9.10
N ILE A 293 17.17 -0.84 7.80
CA ILE A 293 18.37 -1.03 7.00
C ILE A 293 18.62 0.19 6.11
N GLN A 294 19.89 0.39 5.78
CA GLN A 294 20.34 1.52 4.97
C GLN A 294 20.41 1.20 3.47
N SER A 295 20.33 -0.09 3.12
CA SER A 295 20.40 -0.53 1.73
C SER A 295 19.53 -1.76 1.48
N LEU A 296 18.90 -1.82 0.30
CA LEU A 296 18.16 -2.98 -0.19
C LEU A 296 19.02 -4.04 -0.88
N ALA A 297 20.31 -3.77 -1.12
CA ALA A 297 21.21 -4.73 -1.76
C ALA A 297 21.49 -5.94 -0.86
N LEU A 298 21.26 -7.17 -1.33
CA LEU A 298 21.65 -8.35 -0.56
C LEU A 298 23.15 -8.34 -0.24
N PRO A 299 23.57 -8.95 0.89
CA PRO A 299 24.98 -9.04 1.23
C PRO A 299 25.81 -9.63 0.09
N LEU A 300 26.94 -8.98 -0.23
CA LEU A 300 27.72 -9.26 -1.44
C LEU A 300 28.14 -10.73 -1.58
N GLY A 301 28.40 -11.44 -0.47
CA GLY A 301 28.74 -12.87 -0.52
C GLY A 301 27.60 -13.75 -1.05
N GLN A 302 26.34 -13.40 -0.77
CA GLN A 302 25.18 -14.12 -1.34
C GLN A 302 25.06 -13.85 -2.84
N VAL A 303 25.26 -12.58 -3.26
CA VAL A 303 25.26 -12.19 -4.68
C VAL A 303 26.38 -12.91 -5.44
N ALA A 304 27.60 -12.91 -4.91
CA ALA A 304 28.75 -13.58 -5.50
C ALA A 304 28.56 -15.09 -5.61
N LEU A 305 27.92 -15.72 -4.61
CA LEU A 305 27.56 -17.14 -4.66
C LEU A 305 26.63 -17.43 -5.86
N VAL A 306 25.53 -16.68 -6.00
CA VAL A 306 24.56 -16.90 -7.08
C VAL A 306 25.18 -16.67 -8.46
N GLN A 307 25.96 -15.59 -8.62
CA GLN A 307 26.68 -15.31 -9.87
C GLN A 307 27.66 -16.42 -10.24
N ALA A 308 28.40 -16.96 -9.26
CA ALA A 308 29.35 -18.04 -9.49
C ALA A 308 28.64 -19.36 -9.87
N LEU A 309 27.49 -19.65 -9.26
CA LEU A 309 26.67 -20.81 -9.61
C LEU A 309 26.08 -20.69 -11.02
N GLY A 310 25.62 -19.50 -11.40
CA GLY A 310 25.10 -19.21 -12.75
C GLY A 310 26.13 -19.33 -13.87
N ALA A 311 27.42 -19.30 -13.54
CA ALA A 311 28.49 -19.57 -14.51
C ALA A 311 28.71 -21.07 -14.79
N THR A 312 28.04 -21.96 -14.04
CA THR A 312 28.07 -23.41 -14.27
C THR A 312 27.09 -23.82 -15.36
N LYS A 313 27.07 -25.11 -15.72
CA LYS A 313 26.09 -25.67 -16.67
C LYS A 313 24.80 -26.14 -15.99
N ALA A 314 24.76 -26.15 -14.66
CA ALA A 314 23.59 -26.58 -13.91
C ALA A 314 22.49 -25.53 -14.05
N LYS A 315 21.25 -26.01 -14.00
CA LYS A 315 20.07 -25.15 -13.97
C LYS A 315 19.89 -24.56 -12.57
N VAL A 316 19.97 -23.23 -12.44
CA VAL A 316 19.99 -22.56 -11.14
C VAL A 316 18.61 -22.01 -10.80
N ILE A 317 18.07 -22.43 -9.66
CA ILE A 317 16.79 -22.00 -9.11
C ILE A 317 17.07 -21.19 -7.84
N LEU A 318 16.72 -19.91 -7.87
CA LEU A 318 16.83 -19.00 -6.73
C LEU A 318 15.58 -19.10 -5.87
N VAL A 319 15.74 -19.32 -4.57
CA VAL A 319 14.65 -19.21 -3.59
C VAL A 319 14.96 -18.08 -2.62
N TYR A 320 14.10 -17.07 -2.57
CA TYR A 320 14.27 -15.90 -1.72
C TYR A 320 13.40 -15.98 -0.46
N PHE A 321 14.05 -15.93 0.71
CA PHE A 321 13.40 -15.82 2.02
C PHE A 321 13.75 -14.49 2.69
N GLY A 322 12.75 -13.70 3.04
CA GLY A 322 12.96 -12.44 3.74
C GLY A 322 11.69 -11.63 3.89
N GLY A 323 11.69 -10.70 4.85
CA GLY A 323 10.50 -9.94 5.23
C GLY A 323 10.19 -8.77 4.31
N ARG A 324 11.09 -8.41 3.38
CA ARG A 324 10.93 -7.28 2.47
C ARG A 324 11.58 -7.54 1.10
N PRO A 325 11.21 -6.84 0.02
CA PRO A 325 11.77 -7.12 -1.29
C PRO A 325 13.20 -6.55 -1.46
N ARG A 326 14.22 -7.40 -1.29
CA ARG A 326 15.64 -7.03 -1.53
C ARG A 326 15.95 -6.89 -3.01
N LEU A 327 16.98 -6.14 -3.38
CA LEU A 327 17.42 -6.05 -4.77
C LEU A 327 17.99 -7.40 -5.24
N LEU A 328 17.32 -8.03 -6.20
CA LEU A 328 17.75 -9.28 -6.85
C LEU A 328 18.35 -9.05 -8.24
N ASP A 329 18.22 -7.86 -8.82
CA ASP A 329 18.60 -7.51 -10.21
C ASP A 329 19.93 -8.15 -10.66
N GLN A 330 21.00 -7.99 -9.86
CA GLN A 330 22.34 -8.52 -10.17
C GLN A 330 22.46 -10.06 -10.18
N MET A 331 21.44 -10.78 -9.73
CA MET A 331 21.40 -12.24 -9.65
C MET A 331 20.41 -12.85 -10.64
N VAL A 332 19.35 -12.13 -11.02
CA VAL A 332 18.27 -12.63 -11.88
C VAL A 332 18.80 -13.05 -13.26
N ASP A 333 19.79 -12.35 -13.80
CA ASP A 333 20.43 -12.71 -15.08
C ASP A 333 21.26 -14.01 -15.01
N HIS A 334 21.58 -14.48 -13.80
CA HIS A 334 22.43 -15.66 -13.56
C HIS A 334 21.65 -16.91 -13.15
N VAL A 335 20.32 -16.84 -13.14
CA VAL A 335 19.46 -17.95 -12.73
C VAL A 335 18.41 -18.28 -13.78
N ASP A 336 17.95 -19.52 -13.79
CA ASP A 336 16.94 -20.04 -14.71
C ASP A 336 15.52 -19.90 -14.13
N ALA A 337 15.36 -19.90 -12.80
CA ALA A 337 14.08 -19.65 -12.15
C ALA A 337 14.22 -18.89 -10.83
N VAL A 338 13.16 -18.18 -10.43
CA VAL A 338 13.07 -17.42 -9.18
C VAL A 338 11.76 -17.71 -8.47
N LEU A 339 11.86 -18.20 -7.23
CA LEU A 339 10.77 -18.31 -6.27
C LEU A 339 10.93 -17.24 -5.18
N LEU A 340 9.91 -16.40 -5.01
CA LEU A 340 9.80 -15.45 -3.90
C LEU A 340 8.92 -16.08 -2.83
N ALA A 341 9.55 -16.64 -1.80
CA ALA A 341 8.86 -17.32 -0.71
C ALA A 341 8.47 -16.35 0.42
N PHE A 342 9.19 -15.23 0.56
CA PHE A 342 9.07 -14.29 1.69
C PHE A 342 9.28 -15.02 3.03
N LEU A 343 8.29 -15.01 3.94
CA LEU A 343 8.36 -15.64 5.26
C LEU A 343 7.19 -16.63 5.45
N PRO A 344 7.23 -17.81 4.80
CA PRO A 344 6.12 -18.76 4.83
C PRO A 344 6.02 -19.58 6.12
N GLY A 345 6.95 -19.47 7.06
CA GLY A 345 6.89 -20.19 8.34
C GLY A 345 7.53 -21.58 8.29
N PRO A 346 7.26 -22.43 9.30
CA PRO A 346 8.04 -23.66 9.53
C PRO A 346 7.85 -24.75 8.47
N ASP A 347 6.74 -24.79 7.73
CA ASP A 347 6.53 -25.79 6.65
C ASP A 347 6.85 -25.23 5.24
N ALA A 348 7.63 -24.14 5.19
CA ALA A 348 8.13 -23.50 3.98
C ALA A 348 8.78 -24.47 2.98
N GLY A 349 9.70 -25.30 3.45
CA GLY A 349 10.50 -26.18 2.61
C GLY A 349 9.68 -27.22 1.88
N LEU A 350 8.63 -27.73 2.52
CA LEU A 350 7.71 -28.67 1.90
C LEU A 350 7.00 -28.03 0.71
N ALA A 351 6.38 -26.85 0.90
CA ALA A 351 5.67 -26.16 -0.16
C ALA A 351 6.59 -25.67 -1.29
N VAL A 352 7.80 -25.19 -0.96
CA VAL A 352 8.82 -24.83 -1.95
C VAL A 352 9.16 -26.05 -2.81
N MET A 353 9.38 -27.21 -2.18
CA MET A 353 9.71 -28.42 -2.94
C MET A 353 8.56 -28.93 -3.79
N GLU A 354 7.32 -28.93 -3.27
CA GLU A 354 6.13 -29.29 -4.04
C GLU A 354 5.92 -28.39 -5.27
N ILE A 355 6.25 -27.10 -5.15
CA ILE A 355 6.26 -26.20 -6.31
C ILE A 355 7.39 -26.62 -7.27
N ILE A 356 8.62 -26.77 -6.77
CA ILE A 356 9.77 -27.13 -7.62
C ILE A 356 9.55 -28.44 -8.38
N THR A 357 8.88 -29.43 -7.78
CA THR A 357 8.62 -30.75 -8.38
C THR A 357 7.34 -30.79 -9.21
N GLY A 358 6.49 -29.77 -9.11
CA GLY A 358 5.23 -29.69 -9.85
C GLY A 358 4.04 -30.38 -9.16
N ASP A 359 4.21 -30.86 -7.92
CA ASP A 359 3.11 -31.34 -7.09
C ASP A 359 2.10 -30.23 -6.77
N VAL A 360 2.56 -28.97 -6.76
CA VAL A 360 1.75 -27.77 -6.65
C VAL A 360 2.04 -26.84 -7.83
N ASN A 361 0.99 -26.49 -8.58
CA ASN A 361 1.05 -25.41 -9.57
C ASN A 361 1.00 -24.04 -8.86
N PRO A 362 2.05 -23.19 -8.94
CA PRO A 362 2.06 -21.90 -8.26
C PRO A 362 0.98 -20.97 -8.81
N SER A 363 0.35 -20.21 -7.90
CA SER A 363 -0.77 -19.30 -8.21
C SER A 363 -0.71 -17.95 -7.50
N ALA A 364 0.31 -17.74 -6.66
CA ALA A 364 0.48 -16.52 -5.90
C ALA A 364 0.83 -15.35 -6.82
N LYS A 365 0.34 -14.16 -6.49
CA LYS A 365 0.66 -12.90 -7.17
C LYS A 365 1.29 -11.94 -6.16
N LEU A 366 2.27 -11.15 -6.61
CA LEU A 366 2.99 -10.20 -5.78
C LEU A 366 2.04 -9.16 -5.17
N PRO A 367 1.97 -9.02 -3.84
CA PRO A 367 1.15 -8.00 -3.18
C PRO A 367 1.86 -6.64 -3.07
N ILE A 368 3.11 -6.55 -3.54
CA ILE A 368 3.94 -5.34 -3.55
C ILE A 368 4.73 -5.29 -4.86
N THR A 369 5.02 -4.08 -5.34
CA THR A 369 5.95 -3.89 -6.46
C THR A 369 7.35 -4.33 -6.03
N TYR A 370 7.99 -5.23 -6.78
CA TYR A 370 9.35 -5.67 -6.51
C TYR A 370 10.35 -4.69 -7.15
N PRO A 371 11.24 -4.05 -6.36
CA PRO A 371 12.07 -2.98 -6.86
C PRO A 371 13.24 -3.50 -7.70
N LYS A 372 13.56 -2.75 -8.76
CA LYS A 372 14.75 -3.01 -9.58
C LYS A 372 15.96 -2.22 -9.11
N PHE A 373 15.73 -0.97 -8.68
CA PHE A 373 16.75 -0.03 -8.26
C PHE A 373 16.51 0.45 -6.83
N GLU A 374 17.59 0.75 -6.13
CA GLU A 374 17.56 1.18 -4.73
C GLU A 374 16.84 2.52 -4.55
N ASP A 375 17.14 3.49 -5.42
CA ASP A 375 16.61 4.84 -5.43
C ASP A 375 15.09 4.91 -5.72
N ARG A 376 14.50 3.79 -6.16
CA ARG A 376 13.09 3.67 -6.54
C ARG A 376 12.36 2.57 -5.78
N SER A 377 12.93 2.15 -4.66
CA SER A 377 12.44 0.99 -3.92
C SER A 377 11.09 1.19 -3.22
N GLY A 378 10.73 2.43 -2.95
CA GLY A 378 9.47 2.81 -2.31
C GLY A 378 8.34 3.17 -3.26
N VAL A 379 8.49 3.04 -4.59
CA VAL A 379 7.46 3.49 -5.55
C VAL A 379 6.33 2.45 -5.62
N PRO A 380 5.13 2.73 -5.09
CA PRO A 380 4.01 1.79 -5.16
C PRO A 380 3.43 1.77 -6.58
N TYR A 381 2.75 0.69 -6.97
CA TYR A 381 2.09 0.62 -8.30
C TYR A 381 1.02 1.71 -8.52
N PHE A 382 0.52 2.30 -7.44
CA PHE A 382 -0.49 3.37 -7.42
C PHE A 382 0.14 4.76 -7.15
N HIS A 383 1.43 4.95 -7.45
CA HIS A 383 2.07 6.27 -7.40
C HIS A 383 1.28 7.32 -8.20
N ALA A 384 1.55 8.61 -7.99
CA ALA A 384 0.85 9.65 -8.76
C ALA A 384 1.19 9.51 -10.25
N VAL A 385 0.25 9.80 -11.16
CA VAL A 385 0.52 9.71 -12.61
C VAL A 385 1.66 10.65 -13.05
N SER A 386 1.95 11.69 -12.27
CA SER A 386 3.09 12.60 -12.46
C SER A 386 4.45 12.01 -12.06
N ASP A 387 4.46 10.95 -11.24
CA ASP A 387 5.68 10.28 -10.79
C ASP A 387 6.18 9.34 -11.89
N GLN A 388 6.87 9.91 -12.87
CA GLN A 388 7.36 9.17 -14.03
C GLN A 388 8.88 9.21 -14.10
N CYS A 389 9.45 8.21 -14.76
CA CYS A 389 10.88 8.07 -14.94
C CYS A 389 11.30 8.49 -16.34
N THR A 390 12.54 8.99 -16.48
CA THR A 390 13.14 9.24 -17.80
C THR A 390 13.27 7.93 -18.56
N ALA A 391 12.83 7.92 -19.82
CA ALA A 391 13.11 6.83 -20.73
C ALA A 391 14.63 6.62 -20.81
N GLY A 392 15.09 5.42 -20.48
CA GLY A 392 16.48 5.11 -20.12
C GLY A 392 17.52 5.17 -21.25
N ASP A 393 17.30 5.91 -22.33
CA ASP A 393 18.31 6.08 -23.39
C ASP A 393 19.01 7.46 -23.36
N GLY A 394 18.52 8.42 -22.57
CA GLY A 394 19.08 9.77 -22.51
C GLY A 394 19.05 10.54 -23.84
N ILE A 395 18.35 10.01 -24.85
CA ILE A 395 18.28 10.53 -26.22
C ILE A 395 16.89 11.08 -26.53
N LEU A 396 15.87 10.72 -25.76
CA LEU A 396 14.53 11.25 -25.95
C LEU A 396 14.41 12.71 -25.45
N PRO A 397 13.66 13.57 -26.17
CA PRO A 397 13.49 14.98 -25.83
C PRO A 397 12.92 15.11 -24.41
N HIS A 398 13.31 16.20 -23.72
CA HIS A 398 13.06 16.58 -22.32
C HIS A 398 11.64 16.41 -21.72
N TYR A 399 10.69 15.78 -22.41
CA TYR A 399 9.29 15.62 -22.01
C TYR A 399 8.70 14.22 -22.30
N GLN A 400 9.51 13.23 -22.72
CA GLN A 400 9.04 11.84 -22.80
C GLN A 400 9.36 11.09 -21.52
N TYR A 401 8.32 10.85 -20.75
CA TYR A 401 8.37 10.15 -19.48
C TYR A 401 7.70 8.78 -19.64
N THR A 402 8.25 7.78 -18.94
CA THR A 402 7.74 6.40 -18.95
C THR A 402 7.49 5.92 -17.53
N PRO A 403 6.66 4.90 -17.35
CA PRO A 403 6.55 4.21 -16.07
C PRO A 403 7.93 3.78 -15.57
N CYS A 404 8.15 3.91 -14.27
CA CYS A 404 9.42 3.54 -13.68
C CYS A 404 9.67 2.03 -13.81
N ALA A 405 10.86 1.67 -14.29
CA ALA A 405 11.25 0.28 -14.41
C ALA A 405 11.32 -0.37 -13.02
N VAL A 406 10.65 -1.51 -12.89
CA VAL A 406 10.59 -2.36 -11.70
C VAL A 406 11.04 -3.77 -12.07
N GLN A 407 11.41 -4.59 -11.08
CA GLN A 407 11.85 -5.96 -11.37
C GLN A 407 10.62 -6.80 -11.74
N TRP A 408 9.60 -6.75 -10.88
CA TRP A 408 8.29 -7.34 -11.13
C TRP A 408 7.20 -6.41 -10.58
N PRO A 409 6.14 -6.10 -11.34
CA PRO A 409 5.09 -5.21 -10.88
C PRO A 409 4.20 -5.88 -9.82
N PHE A 410 3.47 -5.07 -9.06
CA PHE A 410 2.34 -5.56 -8.25
C PHE A 410 1.41 -6.45 -9.10
N GLY A 411 0.99 -7.58 -8.54
CA GLY A 411 0.14 -8.56 -9.20
C GLY A 411 0.90 -9.56 -10.10
N HIS A 412 2.23 -9.46 -10.22
CA HIS A 412 3.03 -10.40 -11.01
C HIS A 412 3.15 -11.77 -10.32
N GLY A 413 3.09 -12.84 -11.11
CA GLY A 413 3.31 -14.22 -10.65
C GLY A 413 2.91 -15.22 -11.73
N LEU A 414 3.80 -16.15 -12.01
CA LEU A 414 3.65 -17.16 -13.06
C LEU A 414 2.96 -18.42 -12.52
N SER A 415 2.51 -19.24 -13.46
CA SER A 415 1.93 -20.58 -13.25
C SER A 415 2.66 -21.56 -14.18
N TYR A 416 2.53 -22.86 -13.90
CA TYR A 416 2.94 -23.92 -14.84
C TYR A 416 1.93 -24.12 -15.99
N THR A 417 0.80 -23.40 -15.97
CA THR A 417 -0.08 -23.26 -17.14
C THR A 417 -0.12 -21.81 -17.63
N SER A 418 -0.81 -21.59 -18.74
CA SER A 418 -1.02 -20.26 -19.34
C SER A 418 -2.51 -19.89 -19.31
N PHE A 419 -2.78 -18.60 -19.21
CA PHE A 419 -4.13 -18.05 -19.22
C PHE A 419 -4.26 -16.97 -20.30
N GLU A 420 -5.31 -17.08 -21.09
CA GLU A 420 -5.69 -16.10 -22.10
C GLU A 420 -6.93 -15.34 -21.62
N TYR A 421 -6.86 -14.01 -21.69
CA TYR A 421 -7.96 -13.11 -21.37
C TYR A 421 -8.59 -12.62 -22.67
N SER A 422 -9.91 -12.57 -22.73
CA SER A 422 -10.62 -12.07 -23.90
C SER A 422 -11.98 -11.49 -23.53
N ASN A 423 -12.60 -10.78 -24.47
CA ASN A 423 -13.97 -10.28 -24.35
C ASN A 423 -14.23 -9.44 -23.09
N LEU A 424 -13.36 -8.48 -22.77
CA LEU A 424 -13.65 -7.50 -21.73
C LEU A 424 -14.93 -6.73 -22.10
N ARG A 425 -15.88 -6.68 -21.17
CA ARG A 425 -17.20 -6.05 -21.37
C ARG A 425 -17.58 -5.20 -20.17
N LEU A 426 -18.19 -4.06 -20.47
CA LEU A 426 -18.89 -3.22 -19.51
C LEU A 426 -20.41 -3.32 -19.73
N SER A 427 -21.21 -3.27 -18.67
CA SER A 427 -22.66 -3.12 -18.81
C SER A 427 -23.07 -1.73 -19.32
N SER A 428 -22.27 -0.71 -19.00
CA SER A 428 -22.48 0.69 -19.37
C SER A 428 -21.16 1.45 -19.38
N THR A 429 -21.07 2.51 -20.18
CA THR A 429 -19.98 3.51 -20.17
C THR A 429 -20.36 4.80 -19.44
N GLU A 430 -21.55 4.84 -18.83
CA GLU A 430 -22.01 5.94 -17.98
C GLU A 430 -22.34 5.40 -16.59
N LEU A 431 -21.58 5.84 -15.57
CA LEU A 431 -21.82 5.56 -14.15
C LEU A 431 -22.56 6.73 -13.52
N ALA A 432 -23.85 6.55 -13.27
CA ALA A 432 -24.67 7.55 -12.61
C ALA A 432 -24.50 7.50 -11.08
N TYR A 433 -24.40 8.66 -10.42
CA TYR A 433 -24.41 8.75 -8.96
C TYR A 433 -25.40 9.81 -8.46
N SER A 434 -25.96 9.58 -7.26
CA SER A 434 -26.81 10.55 -6.54
C SER A 434 -26.16 10.90 -5.21
N ALA A 435 -26.22 12.18 -4.83
CA ALA A 435 -25.75 12.69 -3.53
C ALA A 435 -26.57 12.17 -2.35
N ASP A 436 -27.89 12.01 -2.54
CA ASP A 436 -28.86 11.80 -1.45
C ASP A 436 -28.97 10.36 -0.95
N GLY A 437 -28.21 9.42 -1.55
CA GLY A 437 -28.28 8.00 -1.21
C GLY A 437 -29.68 7.38 -1.41
N GLN A 438 -30.64 8.09 -2.00
CA GLN A 438 -32.00 7.60 -2.23
C GLN A 438 -32.13 6.93 -3.60
N THR A 439 -32.93 5.87 -3.61
CA THR A 439 -32.98 4.84 -4.64
C THR A 439 -33.71 5.30 -5.89
N ARG A 440 -33.14 4.90 -7.04
CA ARG A 440 -33.74 4.54 -8.35
C ARG A 440 -34.76 5.47 -9.00
N GLU A 441 -35.72 6.06 -8.30
CA GLU A 441 -36.83 6.86 -8.86
C GLU A 441 -36.39 8.27 -9.30
N HIS A 442 -35.41 8.87 -8.62
CA HIS A 442 -34.79 10.15 -9.02
C HIS A 442 -33.71 10.02 -10.11
N LEU A 443 -33.18 8.82 -10.31
CA LEU A 443 -32.22 8.51 -11.38
C LEU A 443 -32.89 8.10 -12.70
N LEU A 444 -34.23 7.94 -12.73
CA LEU A 444 -34.99 7.50 -13.92
C LEU A 444 -34.88 8.43 -15.14
N ARG A 445 -34.21 9.58 -15.02
CA ARG A 445 -34.00 10.55 -16.11
C ARG A 445 -32.55 10.65 -16.59
N SER A 446 -31.57 10.12 -15.86
CA SER A 446 -30.21 9.94 -16.36
C SER A 446 -30.13 8.63 -17.15
N LYS A 447 -29.40 8.61 -18.28
CA LYS A 447 -29.22 7.40 -19.10
C LYS A 447 -28.21 6.40 -18.50
N GLY A 448 -27.39 6.81 -17.53
CA GLY A 448 -26.37 5.99 -16.90
C GLY A 448 -26.88 5.00 -15.84
N GLU A 449 -26.07 3.99 -15.54
CA GLU A 449 -26.35 2.95 -14.54
C GLU A 449 -25.73 3.33 -13.18
N THR A 450 -26.37 2.98 -12.06
CA THR A 450 -25.79 3.23 -10.71
C THR A 450 -24.61 2.31 -10.37
N THR A 451 -24.46 1.25 -11.15
CA THR A 451 -23.42 0.24 -11.00
C THR A 451 -23.02 -0.20 -12.40
N ILE A 452 -21.72 -0.36 -12.64
CA ILE A 452 -21.19 -0.95 -13.87
C ILE A 452 -20.69 -2.35 -13.56
N LYS A 453 -21.19 -3.35 -14.29
CA LYS A 453 -20.61 -4.69 -14.28
C LYS A 453 -19.49 -4.76 -15.29
N VAL A 454 -18.32 -5.15 -14.82
CA VAL A 454 -17.14 -5.47 -15.63
C VAL A 454 -17.06 -6.99 -15.70
N SER A 455 -16.87 -7.55 -16.88
CA SER A 455 -16.63 -8.99 -17.04
C SER A 455 -15.58 -9.28 -18.09
N VAL A 456 -14.82 -10.36 -17.90
CA VAL A 456 -13.79 -10.84 -18.83
C VAL A 456 -13.82 -12.36 -18.87
N ASP A 457 -13.63 -12.95 -20.06
CA ASP A 457 -13.50 -14.38 -20.22
C ASP A 457 -12.03 -14.77 -20.01
N VAL A 458 -11.78 -15.77 -19.17
CA VAL A 458 -10.45 -16.30 -18.85
C VAL A 458 -10.40 -17.76 -19.24
N LYS A 459 -9.47 -18.11 -20.12
CA LYS A 459 -9.26 -19.47 -20.58
C LYS A 459 -7.91 -19.99 -20.11
N ASN A 460 -7.90 -21.18 -19.53
CA ASN A 460 -6.66 -21.93 -19.33
C ASN A 460 -6.25 -22.54 -20.68
N THR A 461 -5.14 -22.07 -21.24
CA THR A 461 -4.63 -22.47 -22.56
C THR A 461 -3.54 -23.52 -22.51
N GLY A 462 -3.07 -23.90 -21.32
CA GLY A 462 -2.09 -24.97 -21.15
C GLY A 462 -2.72 -26.34 -20.93
N ASP A 463 -1.84 -27.31 -20.64
CA ASP A 463 -2.17 -28.73 -20.57
C ASP A 463 -2.52 -29.23 -19.16
N ILE A 464 -2.36 -28.37 -18.14
CA ILE A 464 -2.64 -28.70 -16.74
C ILE A 464 -3.63 -27.71 -16.13
N GLU A 465 -4.31 -28.12 -15.06
CA GLU A 465 -5.15 -27.23 -14.28
C GLU A 465 -4.32 -26.18 -13.51
N GLY A 466 -4.94 -25.04 -13.21
CA GLY A 466 -4.28 -23.96 -12.48
C GLY A 466 -5.29 -22.97 -11.90
N ILE A 467 -4.77 -22.11 -11.02
CA ILE A 467 -5.54 -21.03 -10.43
C ILE A 467 -5.01 -19.71 -10.98
N GLU A 468 -5.89 -18.89 -11.54
CA GLU A 468 -5.57 -17.54 -11.97
C GLU A 468 -6.26 -16.51 -11.06
N THR A 469 -5.49 -15.51 -10.63
CA THR A 469 -6.01 -14.36 -9.89
C THR A 469 -6.20 -13.20 -10.87
N VAL A 470 -7.44 -12.97 -11.27
CA VAL A 470 -7.84 -11.90 -12.19
C VAL A 470 -7.87 -10.58 -11.44
N LEU A 471 -7.06 -9.60 -11.86
CA LEU A 471 -6.95 -8.30 -11.21
C LEU A 471 -7.63 -7.22 -12.07
N PHE A 472 -8.56 -6.47 -11.49
CA PHE A 472 -9.28 -5.39 -12.15
C PHE A 472 -8.78 -4.03 -11.67
N TYR A 473 -8.29 -3.21 -12.58
CA TYR A 473 -7.76 -1.87 -12.32
C TYR A 473 -8.63 -0.79 -12.95
N THR A 474 -8.62 0.41 -12.35
CA THR A 474 -9.06 1.64 -13.04
C THR A 474 -7.87 2.55 -13.33
N PHE A 475 -7.98 3.29 -14.43
CA PHE A 475 -7.04 4.30 -14.89
C PHE A 475 -7.81 5.59 -15.13
N ASP A 476 -7.70 6.54 -14.20
CA ASP A 476 -8.45 7.79 -14.28
C ASP A 476 -7.81 8.71 -15.33
N GLU A 477 -8.56 9.05 -16.39
CA GLU A 477 -8.11 9.97 -17.43
C GLU A 477 -8.12 11.42 -16.94
N SER A 478 -9.18 11.79 -16.22
CA SER A 478 -9.36 13.14 -15.71
C SER A 478 -10.24 13.16 -14.47
N ARG A 479 -9.74 13.84 -13.43
CA ARG A 479 -10.44 14.26 -12.20
C ARG A 479 -9.70 15.48 -11.62
N TRP A 480 -10.26 16.12 -10.59
CA TRP A 480 -9.72 17.38 -10.06
C TRP A 480 -8.30 17.26 -9.48
N VAL A 481 -8.04 16.23 -8.67
CA VAL A 481 -6.72 15.97 -8.09
C VAL A 481 -5.94 14.99 -8.97
N THR A 482 -4.61 15.10 -8.97
CA THR A 482 -3.73 14.18 -9.69
C THR A 482 -4.12 12.72 -9.40
N PRO A 483 -4.49 11.94 -10.44
CA PRO A 483 -4.86 10.56 -10.22
C PRO A 483 -3.64 9.69 -9.97
N GLU A 484 -3.90 8.54 -9.36
CA GLU A 484 -2.92 7.48 -9.29
C GLU A 484 -2.68 6.89 -10.68
N TYR A 485 -1.50 6.30 -10.85
CA TYR A 485 -1.08 5.66 -12.08
C TYR A 485 -2.09 4.59 -12.51
N LYS A 486 -2.40 3.68 -11.58
CA LYS A 486 -3.56 2.78 -11.65
C LYS A 486 -4.00 2.36 -10.23
N ARG A 487 -5.28 2.02 -10.06
CA ARG A 487 -5.85 1.56 -8.78
C ARG A 487 -6.49 0.20 -8.93
N LEU A 488 -6.12 -0.76 -8.09
CA LEU A 488 -6.84 -2.04 -8.01
C LEU A 488 -8.23 -1.77 -7.42
N ARG A 489 -9.29 -2.23 -8.08
CA ARG A 489 -10.68 -2.12 -7.60
C ARG A 489 -11.26 -3.44 -7.11
N GLY A 490 -10.66 -4.56 -7.51
CA GLY A 490 -11.02 -5.88 -7.03
C GLY A 490 -10.25 -6.97 -7.73
N TYR A 491 -10.43 -8.20 -7.26
CA TYR A 491 -9.86 -9.39 -7.87
C TYR A 491 -10.79 -10.59 -7.72
N GLU A 492 -10.61 -11.57 -8.59
CA GLU A 492 -11.30 -12.86 -8.51
C GLU A 492 -10.32 -14.00 -8.74
N ARG A 493 -10.39 -15.05 -7.92
CA ARG A 493 -9.56 -16.25 -8.06
C ARG A 493 -10.37 -17.34 -8.73
N LEU A 494 -9.94 -17.76 -9.92
CA LEU A 494 -10.59 -18.80 -10.71
C LEU A 494 -9.74 -20.05 -10.72
N PHE A 495 -10.34 -21.20 -10.41
CA PHE A 495 -9.74 -22.51 -10.66
C PHE A 495 -10.22 -23.00 -12.03
N LEU A 496 -9.29 -23.23 -12.96
CA LEU A 496 -9.59 -23.65 -14.33
C LEU A 496 -8.85 -24.94 -14.68
N LYS A 497 -9.60 -25.94 -15.16
CA LYS A 497 -9.03 -27.13 -15.81
C LYS A 497 -8.38 -26.75 -17.14
N ALA A 498 -7.50 -27.62 -17.65
CA ALA A 498 -6.91 -27.46 -18.97
C ALA A 498 -7.97 -27.25 -20.06
N GLY A 499 -7.84 -26.19 -20.86
CA GLY A 499 -8.80 -25.82 -21.92
C GLY A 499 -10.11 -25.19 -21.45
N GLU A 500 -10.38 -25.12 -20.14
CA GLU A 500 -11.61 -24.54 -19.58
C GLU A 500 -11.61 -23.01 -19.75
N THR A 501 -12.81 -22.45 -19.98
CA THR A 501 -13.05 -21.00 -19.96
C THR A 501 -14.08 -20.69 -18.88
N GLN A 502 -13.75 -19.76 -17.99
CA GLN A 502 -14.65 -19.19 -16.99
C GLN A 502 -14.70 -17.68 -17.13
N LYS A 503 -15.71 -17.05 -16.54
CA LYS A 503 -15.88 -15.60 -16.54
C LYS A 503 -15.53 -15.04 -15.17
N ALA A 504 -14.68 -14.02 -15.14
CA ALA A 504 -14.46 -13.20 -13.95
C ALA A 504 -15.30 -11.90 -14.02
N GLU A 505 -15.81 -11.43 -12.89
CA GLU A 505 -16.68 -10.26 -12.80
C GLU A 505 -16.29 -9.32 -11.64
N LEU A 506 -16.40 -8.01 -11.88
CA LEU A 506 -16.32 -6.96 -10.87
C LEU A 506 -17.51 -6.03 -11.01
N THR A 507 -18.05 -5.54 -9.89
CA THR A 507 -19.05 -4.47 -9.90
C THR A 507 -18.41 -3.18 -9.42
N LEU A 508 -18.51 -2.12 -10.24
CA LEU A 508 -18.09 -0.76 -9.91
C LEU A 508 -19.33 0.08 -9.55
N ASP A 509 -19.20 0.90 -8.52
CA ASP A 509 -20.18 1.89 -8.10
C ASP A 509 -19.49 3.17 -7.60
N LYS A 510 -20.30 4.16 -7.17
CA LYS A 510 -19.80 5.44 -6.63
C LYS A 510 -18.79 5.27 -5.48
N ASP A 511 -18.95 4.25 -4.64
CA ASP A 511 -18.11 4.03 -3.47
C ASP A 511 -16.78 3.39 -3.87
N THR A 512 -16.76 2.61 -4.95
CA THR A 512 -15.54 2.02 -5.52
C THR A 512 -14.67 3.02 -6.28
N ILE A 513 -15.23 4.11 -6.83
CA ILE A 513 -14.50 5.07 -7.68
C ILE A 513 -14.19 6.42 -7.02
N ARG A 514 -14.74 6.69 -5.83
CA ARG A 514 -14.48 7.94 -5.09
C ARG A 514 -12.98 8.14 -4.78
N TYR A 515 -12.58 9.39 -4.62
CA TYR A 515 -11.22 9.80 -4.30
C TYR A 515 -11.22 10.93 -3.25
N ILE A 516 -10.06 11.25 -2.67
CA ILE A 516 -9.92 12.35 -1.69
C ILE A 516 -9.68 13.68 -2.42
N GLY A 517 -10.46 14.71 -2.09
CA GLY A 517 -10.40 16.03 -2.72
C GLY A 517 -9.18 16.87 -2.32
N PRO A 518 -9.04 18.09 -2.86
CA PRO A 518 -7.89 18.98 -2.62
C PRO A 518 -7.92 19.69 -1.25
N ASP A 519 -9.12 19.97 -0.72
CA ASP A 519 -9.32 20.92 0.38
C ASP A 519 -9.73 20.24 1.69
N ASP A 520 -10.25 19.01 1.60
CA ASP A 520 -10.69 18.22 2.75
C ASP A 520 -10.15 16.79 2.64
N ASP A 521 -9.06 16.51 3.35
CA ASP A 521 -8.43 15.19 3.43
C ASP A 521 -9.26 14.19 4.24
N SER A 522 -10.34 14.64 4.88
CA SER A 522 -11.22 13.81 5.68
C SER A 522 -12.41 13.26 4.90
N HIS A 523 -12.76 13.80 3.73
CA HIS A 523 -13.91 13.32 2.97
C HIS A 523 -13.55 12.85 1.55
N SER A 524 -14.20 11.76 1.14
CA SER A 524 -14.10 11.26 -0.22
C SER A 524 -15.23 11.79 -1.10
N ILE A 525 -14.91 12.08 -2.35
CA ILE A 525 -15.81 12.71 -3.31
C ILE A 525 -15.93 11.87 -4.59
N VAL A 526 -17.04 12.07 -5.30
CA VAL A 526 -17.28 11.58 -6.65
C VAL A 526 -17.59 12.80 -7.50
N GLN A 527 -16.86 12.96 -8.60
CA GLN A 527 -16.93 14.15 -9.43
C GLN A 527 -17.72 13.87 -10.72
N ASP A 528 -18.67 14.74 -11.04
CA ASP A 528 -19.36 14.74 -12.33
C ASP A 528 -18.38 14.98 -13.47
N GLY A 529 -18.54 14.25 -14.57
CA GLY A 529 -17.65 14.31 -15.73
C GLY A 529 -16.28 13.66 -15.53
N MET A 530 -15.99 13.06 -14.35
CA MET A 530 -14.80 12.22 -14.17
C MET A 530 -14.79 11.10 -15.20
N LYS A 531 -13.62 10.82 -15.77
CA LYS A 531 -13.43 9.77 -16.78
C LYS A 531 -12.38 8.77 -16.36
N PHE A 532 -12.65 7.50 -16.59
CA PHE A 532 -11.70 6.43 -16.31
C PHE A 532 -11.86 5.26 -17.27
N LEU A 533 -10.78 4.51 -17.45
CA LEU A 533 -10.74 3.24 -18.16
C LEU A 533 -10.71 2.11 -17.12
N VAL A 534 -11.21 0.93 -17.50
CA VAL A 534 -11.05 -0.31 -16.74
C VAL A 534 -10.07 -1.20 -17.49
N GLY A 535 -9.07 -1.74 -16.80
CA GLY A 535 -8.13 -2.70 -17.38
C GLY A 535 -7.99 -3.96 -16.54
N VAL A 536 -7.64 -5.07 -17.19
CA VAL A 536 -7.49 -6.38 -16.55
C VAL A 536 -6.06 -6.89 -16.65
N GLY A 537 -5.51 -7.36 -15.52
CA GLY A 537 -4.22 -8.02 -15.44
C GLY A 537 -3.09 -7.12 -14.93
N ALA A 538 -2.11 -7.73 -14.26
CA ALA A 538 -1.02 -7.04 -13.58
C ALA A 538 -0.16 -6.15 -14.48
N HIS A 539 0.07 -6.61 -15.72
CA HIS A 539 0.91 -5.94 -16.72
C HIS A 539 0.14 -4.99 -17.64
N GLN A 540 -1.19 -4.94 -17.49
CA GLN A 540 -2.01 -4.07 -18.35
C GLN A 540 -1.85 -2.61 -17.96
N ASP A 541 -1.77 -1.78 -18.98
CA ASP A 541 -1.64 -0.34 -18.89
C ASP A 541 -2.47 0.34 -19.96
N CYS A 542 -3.67 0.78 -19.57
CA CYS A 542 -4.60 1.42 -20.49
C CYS A 542 -4.25 2.88 -20.80
N ARG A 543 -3.25 3.47 -20.14
CA ARG A 543 -2.75 4.81 -20.48
C ARG A 543 -1.73 4.75 -21.61
N VAL A 544 -0.90 3.71 -21.63
CA VAL A 544 0.14 3.51 -22.64
C VAL A 544 -0.43 2.82 -23.89
N ASN A 545 -1.31 1.83 -23.71
CA ASN A 545 -1.94 1.09 -24.80
C ASN A 545 -3.47 1.00 -24.61
N PRO A 546 -4.21 2.11 -24.83
CA PRO A 546 -5.66 2.14 -24.65
C PRO A 546 -6.41 1.23 -25.62
N ASP A 547 -5.82 0.91 -26.77
CA ASP A 547 -6.44 0.07 -27.81
C ASP A 547 -6.30 -1.45 -27.52
N SER A 548 -5.75 -1.84 -26.37
CA SER A 548 -5.71 -3.24 -25.93
C SER A 548 -7.12 -3.79 -25.73
N ASP A 549 -7.38 -5.02 -26.19
CA ASP A 549 -8.65 -5.73 -25.93
C ASP A 549 -8.93 -6.00 -24.42
N LEU A 550 -7.93 -5.73 -23.57
CA LEU A 550 -8.01 -5.81 -22.12
C LEU A 550 -8.19 -4.44 -21.45
N CYS A 551 -8.46 -3.40 -22.24
CA CYS A 551 -8.89 -2.09 -21.80
C CYS A 551 -10.33 -1.83 -22.26
N SER A 552 -11.13 -1.24 -21.39
CA SER A 552 -12.50 -0.87 -21.72
C SER A 552 -12.57 0.42 -22.53
N ASP A 553 -13.74 0.70 -23.09
CA ASP A 553 -14.12 2.06 -23.45
C ASP A 553 -14.07 2.99 -22.21
N VAL A 554 -13.93 4.29 -22.44
CA VAL A 554 -13.95 5.30 -21.38
C VAL A 554 -15.30 5.31 -20.68
N VAL A 555 -15.28 5.14 -19.36
CA VAL A 555 -16.42 5.33 -18.48
C VAL A 555 -16.47 6.78 -18.03
N THR A 556 -17.63 7.42 -18.21
CA THR A 556 -17.90 8.77 -17.70
C THR A 556 -18.80 8.66 -16.46
N VAL A 557 -18.40 9.34 -15.39
CA VAL A 557 -19.21 9.53 -14.19
C VAL A 557 -20.19 10.66 -14.46
N VAL A 558 -21.47 10.43 -14.22
CA VAL A 558 -22.54 11.39 -14.50
C VAL A 558 -23.36 11.63 -13.23
N ALA A 559 -23.49 12.88 -12.82
CA ALA A 559 -24.37 13.28 -11.74
C ALA A 559 -25.84 13.09 -12.14
N GLY A 560 -26.64 12.52 -11.23
CA GLY A 560 -28.10 12.48 -11.38
C GLY A 560 -28.73 13.88 -11.32
N GLU A 561 -29.92 14.07 -11.91
CA GLU A 561 -30.64 15.36 -11.89
C GLU A 561 -30.91 15.87 -10.45
N SER A 562 -31.04 14.97 -9.47
CA SER A 562 -31.18 15.30 -8.05
C SER A 562 -29.94 15.98 -7.46
N TYR A 563 -28.74 15.56 -7.87
CA TYR A 563 -27.49 16.19 -7.48
C TYR A 563 -27.40 17.62 -8.02
N ILE A 564 -27.74 17.81 -9.29
CA ILE A 564 -27.76 19.12 -9.95
C ILE A 564 -28.76 20.04 -9.25
N GLY A 565 -29.98 19.56 -8.95
CA GLY A 565 -30.98 20.34 -8.21
C GLY A 565 -30.54 20.71 -6.79
N ALA A 566 -29.82 19.83 -6.10
CA ALA A 566 -29.22 20.14 -4.81
C ALA A 566 -28.12 21.21 -4.95
N CYS A 567 -27.20 21.07 -5.91
CA CYS A 567 -26.17 22.09 -6.18
C CYS A 567 -26.76 23.47 -6.50
N GLU A 568 -27.87 23.52 -7.26
CA GLU A 568 -28.55 24.79 -7.54
C GLU A 568 -29.12 25.41 -6.25
N ALA A 569 -29.79 24.61 -5.40
CA ALA A 569 -30.27 25.07 -4.11
C ALA A 569 -29.12 25.54 -3.18
N ALA A 570 -27.94 24.92 -3.33
CA ALA A 570 -26.71 25.31 -2.65
C ALA A 570 -26.25 26.70 -3.00
N CYS A 571 -26.18 26.92 -4.30
CA CYS A 571 -25.74 28.16 -4.87
C CYS A 571 -26.69 29.28 -4.46
N ASP A 572 -28.00 29.00 -4.40
CA ASP A 572 -29.00 29.94 -3.93
C ASP A 572 -28.79 30.27 -2.44
N LEU A 573 -28.57 29.26 -1.58
CA LEU A 573 -28.25 29.48 -0.16
C LEU A 573 -26.94 30.25 0.05
N TRP A 574 -25.90 29.98 -0.74
CA TRP A 574 -24.63 30.72 -0.70
C TRP A 574 -24.78 32.17 -1.14
N LYS A 575 -25.61 32.42 -2.16
CA LYS A 575 -25.96 33.77 -2.60
C LYS A 575 -26.74 34.52 -1.51
N GLU A 576 -27.69 33.85 -0.87
CA GLU A 576 -28.52 34.41 0.20
C GLU A 576 -27.75 34.70 1.50
N SER A 577 -26.67 33.96 1.78
CA SER A 577 -25.85 34.17 2.97
C SER A 577 -24.95 35.42 2.91
N GLY A 578 -24.92 36.14 1.78
CA GLY A 578 -24.10 37.34 1.60
C GLY A 578 -22.62 37.05 1.32
N CYS A 579 -22.25 35.79 1.10
CA CYS A 579 -20.88 35.33 0.92
C CYS A 579 -20.40 35.32 -0.54
N ALA A 580 -21.21 35.85 -1.48
CA ALA A 580 -20.99 35.82 -2.93
C ALA A 580 -19.67 36.47 -3.41
N GLU A 581 -19.03 37.30 -2.57
CA GLU A 581 -17.77 37.98 -2.90
C GLU A 581 -16.51 37.28 -2.33
N SER A 582 -16.66 36.31 -1.43
CA SER A 582 -15.54 35.57 -0.82
C SER A 582 -15.08 34.41 -1.72
N ILE A 583 -13.79 34.41 -2.08
CA ILE A 583 -13.16 33.34 -2.89
C ILE A 583 -12.50 32.27 -2.00
N GLN A 584 -12.18 32.60 -0.75
CA GLN A 584 -11.50 31.69 0.16
C GLN A 584 -12.52 30.99 1.07
N LEU A 585 -12.69 29.69 0.84
CA LEU A 585 -13.63 28.83 1.57
C LEU A 585 -13.08 28.41 2.94
N SER A 586 -11.76 28.26 3.08
CA SER A 586 -11.11 27.72 4.26
C SER A 586 -11.14 28.61 5.52
N ASP A 587 -11.52 29.89 5.41
CA ASP A 587 -11.43 30.86 6.53
C ASP A 587 -12.73 31.66 6.78
N SER A 588 -13.87 31.19 6.26
CA SER A 588 -15.14 31.92 6.37
C SER A 588 -16.20 31.21 7.22
N HIS A 589 -16.88 31.96 8.08
CA HIS A 589 -18.16 31.59 8.73
C HIS A 589 -19.24 31.05 7.77
N CYS A 590 -19.05 31.24 6.46
CA CYS A 590 -19.91 30.77 5.38
C CYS A 590 -19.72 29.28 5.08
N TRP A 591 -18.50 28.74 5.23
CA TRP A 591 -18.20 27.33 5.01
C TRP A 591 -18.92 26.44 6.02
N SER A 592 -18.81 26.75 7.32
CA SER A 592 -19.50 26.02 8.38
C SER A 592 -21.02 26.04 8.21
N SER A 593 -21.57 27.16 7.71
CA SER A 593 -22.99 27.30 7.42
C SER A 593 -23.45 26.42 6.24
N CYS A 594 -22.64 26.31 5.19
CA CYS A 594 -22.96 25.47 4.03
C CYS A 594 -22.72 23.98 4.28
N ALA A 595 -21.66 23.62 4.99
CA ALA A 595 -21.43 22.27 5.47
C ALA A 595 -22.57 21.82 6.40
N SER A 596 -22.95 22.66 7.37
CA SER A 596 -24.09 22.39 8.27
C SER A 596 -25.42 22.27 7.52
N ALA A 597 -25.65 23.09 6.49
CA ALA A 597 -26.84 22.99 5.64
C ALA A 597 -26.83 21.70 4.82
N SER A 598 -25.67 21.29 4.29
CA SER A 598 -25.51 20.02 3.57
C SER A 598 -25.83 18.82 4.47
N GLU A 599 -25.27 18.78 5.68
CA GLU A 599 -25.54 17.74 6.66
C GLU A 599 -27.03 17.71 7.06
N LYS A 600 -27.60 18.87 7.38
CA LYS A 600 -29.01 18.98 7.82
C LYS A 600 -29.99 18.50 6.76
N ASN A 601 -29.71 18.74 5.49
CA ASN A 601 -30.58 18.35 4.38
C ASN A 601 -30.22 16.97 3.78
N GLY A 602 -29.20 16.29 4.32
CA GLY A 602 -28.76 14.98 3.83
C GLY A 602 -28.18 15.01 2.42
N TRP A 603 -27.61 16.15 1.99
CA TRP A 603 -27.05 16.33 0.65
C TRP A 603 -25.64 15.73 0.49
N GLY A 604 -24.93 15.48 1.59
CA GLY A 604 -23.59 14.90 1.58
C GLY A 604 -22.48 15.84 1.10
N TRP A 605 -21.21 15.42 1.21
CA TRP A 605 -20.07 16.29 0.93
C TRP A 605 -19.83 16.59 -0.54
N SER A 606 -20.30 15.74 -1.45
CA SER A 606 -20.21 15.97 -2.90
C SER A 606 -20.86 17.31 -3.29
N TYR A 607 -21.93 17.71 -2.58
CA TYR A 607 -22.59 19.00 -2.76
C TYR A 607 -21.71 20.20 -2.39
N VAL A 608 -20.87 20.07 -1.35
CA VAL A 608 -19.95 21.13 -0.93
C VAL A 608 -18.85 21.31 -1.98
N SER A 609 -18.35 20.21 -2.53
CA SER A 609 -17.43 20.23 -3.68
C SER A 609 -18.07 20.84 -4.93
N CYS A 610 -19.38 20.70 -5.11
CA CYS A 610 -20.09 21.40 -6.18
C CYS A 610 -20.05 22.93 -6.04
N ILE A 611 -20.14 23.44 -4.80
CA ILE A 611 -19.97 24.87 -4.51
C ILE A 611 -18.50 25.28 -4.74
N GLU A 612 -17.53 24.47 -4.33
CA GLU A 612 -16.10 24.70 -4.58
C GLU A 612 -15.79 24.78 -6.09
N ASP A 613 -16.28 23.82 -6.87
CA ASP A 613 -16.15 23.80 -8.34
C ASP A 613 -16.78 25.03 -8.97
N ALA A 614 -17.95 25.47 -8.48
CA ALA A 614 -18.60 26.69 -8.92
C ALA A 614 -17.75 27.93 -8.63
N LEU A 615 -17.19 28.02 -7.42
CA LEU A 615 -16.46 29.19 -6.93
C LEU A 615 -15.04 29.31 -7.48
N SER A 616 -14.38 28.19 -7.80
CA SER A 616 -13.02 28.11 -8.35
C SER A 616 -12.97 28.38 -9.86
N SER A 617 -14.08 28.19 -10.58
CA SER A 617 -14.19 28.57 -11.98
C SER A 617 -14.11 30.10 -12.13
N ASN A 618 -13.04 30.58 -12.76
CA ASN A 618 -12.57 31.98 -12.73
C ASN A 618 -13.40 32.95 -13.60
N ALA A 619 -14.74 32.89 -13.52
CA ALA A 619 -15.65 33.73 -14.29
C ALA A 619 -16.34 34.75 -13.38
N GLY A 620 -16.20 36.03 -13.73
CA GLY A 620 -16.74 37.15 -12.94
C GLY A 620 -18.25 37.10 -12.70
N ALA A 621 -18.66 37.83 -11.66
CA ALA A 621 -20.00 38.30 -11.25
C ALA A 621 -21.20 37.31 -11.16
N ASP A 622 -21.17 36.12 -11.76
CA ASP A 622 -22.24 35.10 -11.58
C ASP A 622 -21.66 33.69 -11.49
N ARG A 623 -20.90 33.46 -10.41
CA ARG A 623 -20.14 32.21 -10.14
C ARG A 623 -21.01 30.95 -10.11
N CYS A 624 -22.31 31.07 -9.84
CA CYS A 624 -23.25 29.94 -9.85
C CYS A 624 -23.94 29.73 -11.21
N ALA A 625 -23.91 30.70 -12.14
CA ALA A 625 -24.43 30.49 -13.49
C ALA A 625 -23.57 29.49 -14.29
N LEU A 626 -22.31 29.28 -13.90
CA LEU A 626 -21.45 28.25 -14.44
C LEU A 626 -21.79 26.84 -13.96
N VAL A 627 -22.45 26.64 -12.80
CA VAL A 627 -23.01 25.32 -12.45
C VAL A 627 -24.09 24.93 -13.47
N ARG A 628 -24.90 25.90 -13.93
CA ARG A 628 -25.87 25.69 -15.03
C ARG A 628 -25.22 25.44 -16.40
N MET A 629 -23.99 25.92 -16.65
CA MET A 629 -23.29 25.72 -17.93
C MET A 629 -22.33 24.52 -17.92
N ASN A 630 -21.57 24.27 -16.85
CA ASN A 630 -20.65 23.13 -16.74
C ASN A 630 -21.41 21.79 -16.64
N CYS A 631 -22.59 21.74 -16.00
CA CYS A 631 -23.46 20.56 -16.03
C CYS A 631 -24.14 20.33 -17.40
N ARG A 632 -24.01 21.24 -18.38
CA ARG A 632 -24.57 21.07 -19.74
C ARG A 632 -23.55 21.12 -20.87
N THR A 633 -22.34 21.59 -20.64
CA THR A 633 -21.36 21.87 -21.71
C THR A 633 -19.94 21.60 -21.27
N VAL A 634 -19.59 20.32 -21.12
CA VAL A 634 -18.21 19.86 -21.28
C VAL A 634 -18.24 18.68 -22.27
N PHE A 635 -17.94 19.02 -23.54
CA PHE A 635 -17.87 18.18 -24.76
C PHE A 635 -19.18 17.79 -25.47
N GLY A 636 -19.63 18.69 -26.35
CA GLY A 636 -20.36 18.34 -27.58
C GLY A 636 -19.57 18.82 -28.80
N PRO A 637 -19.50 18.06 -29.92
CA PRO A 637 -18.62 18.40 -31.03
C PRO A 637 -19.21 19.56 -31.85
N GLY A 638 -18.48 20.69 -31.87
CA GLY A 638 -18.60 21.71 -32.90
C GLY A 638 -19.13 23.06 -32.42
N THR A 639 -18.22 24.02 -32.19
CA THR A 639 -18.22 25.40 -32.76
C THR A 639 -16.99 26.20 -32.24
N PRO A 640 -16.55 27.26 -32.96
CA PRO A 640 -15.14 27.48 -33.27
C PRO A 640 -14.36 28.32 -32.24
N ALA A 641 -13.04 28.12 -32.28
CA ALA A 641 -12.03 28.88 -31.54
C ALA A 641 -12.21 30.40 -31.68
N VAL A 642 -12.22 31.10 -30.54
CA VAL A 642 -12.08 32.56 -30.49
C VAL A 642 -10.60 32.88 -30.70
N THR A 643 -10.22 33.21 -31.92
CA THR A 643 -8.98 33.92 -32.24
C THR A 643 -9.23 35.43 -32.20
N ALA A 644 -8.44 36.16 -31.39
CA ALA A 644 -7.82 37.45 -31.71
C ALA A 644 -7.39 38.19 -30.41
N PHE A 645 -6.09 38.30 -30.21
CA PHE A 645 -5.48 39.35 -29.38
C PHE A 645 -5.25 40.59 -30.27
N ASP A 646 -5.67 41.77 -29.80
CA ASP A 646 -5.43 43.06 -30.46
C ASP A 646 -4.18 43.74 -29.84
N PRO A 647 -3.07 43.93 -30.58
CA PRO A 647 -1.81 44.45 -30.06
C PRO A 647 -1.71 45.97 -30.22
N ALA A 648 -2.58 46.73 -29.57
CA ALA A 648 -2.54 48.20 -29.61
C ALA A 648 -2.96 48.89 -28.28
N ALA A 649 -2.48 48.40 -27.13
CA ALA A 649 -2.60 49.13 -25.86
C ALA A 649 -1.20 49.50 -25.31
N THR A 650 -0.94 50.80 -25.26
CA THR A 650 0.32 51.46 -24.94
C THR A 650 0.80 51.28 -23.50
N SER A 651 2.12 51.35 -23.35
CA SER A 651 2.96 51.20 -22.16
C SER A 651 2.71 52.24 -21.05
N THR A 652 1.90 51.89 -20.06
CA THR A 652 2.01 52.41 -18.68
C THR A 652 1.34 51.46 -17.67
N SER A 653 0.38 50.65 -18.12
CA SER A 653 -0.33 49.65 -17.29
C SER A 653 0.45 48.35 -17.06
N LEU A 654 1.47 48.06 -17.87
CA LEU A 654 2.27 46.84 -17.75
C LEU A 654 3.22 46.84 -16.53
N PHE A 655 3.63 48.01 -16.06
CA PHE A 655 4.58 48.12 -14.94
C PHE A 655 3.91 47.94 -13.57
N ILE A 656 2.64 48.34 -13.45
CA ILE A 656 1.82 48.13 -12.23
C ILE A 656 1.38 46.66 -12.14
N GLY A 657 1.09 46.02 -13.28
CA GLY A 657 0.74 44.59 -13.34
C GLY A 657 1.88 43.66 -12.92
N LEU A 658 3.12 43.95 -13.34
CA LEU A 658 4.29 43.11 -13.03
C LEU A 658 4.69 43.18 -11.54
N VAL A 659 4.55 44.34 -10.89
CA VAL A 659 4.83 44.50 -9.46
C VAL A 659 3.74 43.83 -8.61
N ALA A 660 2.47 43.86 -9.04
CA ALA A 660 1.39 43.14 -8.37
C ALA A 660 1.56 41.62 -8.45
N SER A 661 1.99 41.09 -9.59
CA SER A 661 2.26 39.64 -9.75
C SER A 661 3.47 39.15 -8.95
N LEU A 662 4.52 39.98 -8.79
CA LEU A 662 5.69 39.64 -7.96
C LEU A 662 5.40 39.63 -6.46
N ILE A 663 4.43 40.43 -5.99
CA ILE A 663 4.01 40.48 -4.58
C ILE A 663 3.05 39.33 -4.24
N ILE A 664 2.19 38.93 -5.18
CA ILE A 664 1.28 37.78 -4.99
C ILE A 664 2.04 36.44 -5.03
N GLY A 665 3.16 36.37 -5.75
CA GLY A 665 3.98 35.15 -5.86
C GLY A 665 4.77 34.76 -4.60
N PHE A 666 4.90 35.63 -3.59
CA PHE A 666 5.73 35.38 -2.39
C PHE A 666 4.96 35.18 -1.08
N GLY A 667 3.64 35.02 -1.10
CA GLY A 667 2.89 34.49 0.05
C GLY A 667 3.09 35.22 1.39
N ILE A 668 3.03 36.55 1.39
CA ILE A 668 3.14 37.35 2.63
C ILE A 668 1.74 37.52 3.26
N ARG A 669 1.57 37.02 4.49
CA ARG A 669 0.34 37.08 5.31
C ARG A 669 -0.17 38.53 5.51
N GLY A 670 -1.50 38.69 5.46
CA GLY A 670 -2.22 39.97 5.43
C GLY A 670 -2.05 40.93 6.62
N ASP A 671 -1.43 40.51 7.73
CA ASP A 671 -1.25 41.39 8.90
C ASP A 671 -0.10 42.40 8.77
N LEU A 672 0.86 42.16 7.87
CA LEU A 672 1.96 43.10 7.61
C LEU A 672 1.50 44.34 6.83
N PHE A 673 0.48 44.22 5.98
CA PHE A 673 0.01 45.32 5.10
C PHE A 673 -0.65 46.48 5.87
N ARG A 674 -1.26 46.20 7.04
CA ARG A 674 -1.85 47.21 7.93
C ARG A 674 -0.82 48.00 8.74
N CYS A 675 0.36 47.43 8.99
CA CYS A 675 1.49 48.16 9.57
C CYS A 675 2.29 48.93 8.50
N TRP A 676 2.44 48.36 7.31
CA TRP A 676 3.24 48.95 6.22
C TRP A 676 2.61 50.22 5.62
N SER A 677 1.28 50.24 5.46
CA SER A 677 0.54 51.40 4.94
C SER A 677 0.52 52.61 5.88
N LYS A 678 0.74 52.42 7.19
CA LYS A 678 0.84 53.52 8.16
C LYS A 678 2.23 54.16 8.21
N TRP A 679 3.27 53.46 7.77
CA TRP A 679 4.65 53.94 7.84
C TRP A 679 5.00 54.85 6.65
N PHE A 680 4.52 54.54 5.44
CA PHE A 680 4.76 55.37 4.25
C PHE A 680 3.94 56.66 4.18
N ALA A 681 2.95 56.84 5.05
CA ALA A 681 2.15 58.06 5.09
C ALA A 681 2.83 59.23 5.84
N GLN A 682 4.06 59.05 6.38
CA GLN A 682 4.68 60.03 7.29
C GLN A 682 6.04 60.62 6.90
N GLU A 683 6.70 60.23 5.80
CA GLU A 683 7.96 60.90 5.40
C GLU A 683 8.04 61.17 3.88
N PRO A 684 8.30 62.42 3.44
CA PRO A 684 8.66 62.71 2.06
C PRO A 684 10.18 62.56 1.91
N GLU A 685 10.60 61.90 0.82
CA GLU A 685 11.98 61.67 0.37
C GLU A 685 12.60 60.31 0.76
N VAL A 686 12.44 59.32 -0.13
CA VAL A 686 13.35 58.18 -0.23
C VAL A 686 13.85 58.10 -1.68
N GLU A 687 15.15 58.29 -1.88
CA GLU A 687 15.86 58.09 -3.14
C GLU A 687 16.11 56.59 -3.38
N PHE A 688 15.76 56.08 -4.56
CA PHE A 688 16.09 54.71 -4.97
C PHE A 688 17.45 54.69 -5.68
N ILE A 689 18.42 53.94 -5.13
CA ILE A 689 19.67 53.60 -5.82
C ILE A 689 19.44 52.29 -6.60
N ALA A 690 19.54 52.36 -7.93
CA ALA A 690 19.55 51.18 -8.78
C ALA A 690 20.94 50.52 -8.76
N VAL A 691 20.99 49.22 -8.48
CA VAL A 691 22.18 48.38 -8.70
C VAL A 691 21.86 47.46 -9.87
N GLU A 692 22.52 47.69 -11.00
CA GLU A 692 22.59 46.73 -12.11
C GLU A 692 23.53 45.60 -11.73
N THR A 693 23.07 44.36 -11.85
CA THR A 693 23.95 43.18 -11.94
C THR A 693 23.63 42.45 -13.24
N GLU A 694 24.59 42.47 -14.15
CA GLU A 694 24.66 41.63 -15.36
C GLU A 694 24.74 40.15 -14.96
N ILE A 695 23.99 39.32 -15.69
CA ILE A 695 24.05 37.85 -15.61
C ILE A 695 24.94 37.39 -16.78
N GLU A 696 26.08 36.75 -16.45
CA GLU A 696 26.79 35.81 -17.32
C GLU A 696 26.37 34.37 -16.99
#